data_AF-A0A4P6EMC9-F1
#
_entry.id   AF-A0A4P6EMC9-F1
#
_cell.length_a   1.000
_cell.length_b   1.000
_cell.length_c   1.000
_cell.angle_alpha   90.00
_cell.angle_beta   90.00
_cell.angle_gamma   90.00
#
_symmetry.space_group_name_H-M   'P 1'
#
loop_
_entity.id
_entity.type
_entity.pdbx_description
1 polymer ?
#
loop_
_entity_poly.entity_id
_entity_poly.type
_entity_poly.pdbx_seq_one_letter_code
_entity_poly.pdbx_strand_id
1 'polypeptide(L)'
;MNLVPARARTRTAALALGTIAAVTLGVIGAAPASAADDPVEIDVVTINDFHGRIEADGASGGAAALATAVKQVRAANPNTIFAAAGDLIGASTFTSFIQDDNPTIDALNAAGLEVSSTGNHEYDQGWADLRDRVVPRADWEYINSNVVLKSTGEPALAPSWVKEVDGVRVGFIGAVTEALGSLVSPAGIADLEVRNIADSVNAAAADLKDGDESNGEADVIILLVHEGATTTDVSSVTPDSPLGQIVYNVDDDVNAIVSAHTHLAYNFTIDGRPVVSAGKYGEAYGLMKISVDPTDKSVLSISDEIKPLAADGVPLYAPDPTVQGIVDDAVTAAEGPGNATVGAVTADFNRARQSDGVTENRGGESTLGNFVADVQQWSTGADLALMNPGGLRTDITYASSGDGDPDGNVTYREAATVQPFANTMMTTTLTGAQLKQVLEEQWQPAGASRPILKLGVSQALSYTYDPTAAAGSHITTMTVNGATVSPTDTFTVAVNSFLAAGGDNFTTLAEGANTADTGKVDLQSMVDWFSANGTATPDNAQRAVGVVLSPPDADGYSAGDTVTANLSSLAFSAGEQAPDEVTISLGDAELATSAVDPTVIDASDEAGRADLTFTIPDGVEGAQSLTVSVASTGTSVQVPIEIAAPAFDGAVTVSAKKVAAGGKLVIRGTGFEPREKLAVHLQPKKGAAVSLGSVTTDRDGTFRDTVSVPRSTKAGTYTLVVRQADGDKATAAVQVTRAPSGGGHGHGNGGGSGNGGGHGHGHGSGAGHGGGHGHGGGCLPRF
;
A
#
# COMPACT_ATOMS: atom_id res chain seq x y z
N MET A 1 69.49 -0.44 29.64
CA MET A 1 70.53 0.15 30.52
C MET A 1 70.02 0.09 31.96
N ASN A 2 70.74 -0.64 32.80
CA ASN A 2 70.84 -0.62 34.28
C ASN A 2 69.55 -0.69 35.12
N LEU A 3 69.21 -1.84 35.71
CA LEU A 3 69.70 -2.43 36.99
C LEU A 3 68.86 -2.00 38.22
N VAL A 4 67.91 -2.88 38.60
CA VAL A 4 67.60 -3.47 39.93
C VAL A 4 68.43 -2.91 41.12
N PRO A 5 67.91 -2.63 42.34
CA PRO A 5 67.33 -3.69 43.18
C PRO A 5 66.27 -3.38 44.27
N ALA A 6 65.82 -4.49 44.84
CA ALA A 6 64.83 -4.72 45.88
C ALA A 6 65.35 -4.59 47.34
N ARG A 7 64.39 -4.83 48.27
CA ARG A 7 64.46 -5.15 49.73
C ARG A 7 64.14 -3.96 50.65
N ALA A 8 63.59 -4.09 51.87
CA ALA A 8 62.73 -5.03 52.61
C ALA A 8 62.78 -4.58 54.08
N ARG A 9 61.63 -4.59 54.79
CA ARG A 9 61.41 -4.80 56.26
C ARG A 9 62.19 -3.97 57.31
N THR A 10 61.46 -3.37 58.25
CA THR A 10 61.39 -3.64 59.73
C THR A 10 60.72 -2.44 60.43
N ARG A 11 59.54 -2.58 61.07
CA ARG A 11 59.24 -2.94 62.48
C ARG A 11 59.77 -1.98 63.59
N THR A 12 58.77 -1.48 64.35
CA THR A 12 58.62 -1.35 65.83
C THR A 12 59.01 -0.10 66.63
N ALA A 13 58.00 0.36 67.40
CA ALA A 13 57.98 0.93 68.78
C ALA A 13 58.50 2.38 68.96
N ALA A 14 58.03 3.24 69.87
CA ALA A 14 57.29 3.10 71.14
C ALA A 14 56.63 4.49 71.48
N LEU A 15 55.42 4.53 72.03
CA LEU A 15 55.06 4.76 73.45
C LEU A 15 55.09 6.23 73.95
N ALA A 16 53.92 6.77 74.34
CA ALA A 16 53.77 7.73 75.44
C ALA A 16 52.34 7.70 76.02
N LEU A 17 52.27 7.44 77.33
CA LEU A 17 51.09 7.44 78.21
C LEU A 17 50.53 8.85 78.46
N GLY A 18 49.22 8.96 78.76
CA GLY A 18 48.63 10.18 79.34
C GLY A 18 47.11 10.20 79.52
N THR A 19 46.57 9.35 80.41
CA THR A 19 45.29 9.47 81.16
C THR A 19 45.09 10.86 81.79
N ILE A 20 43.91 11.51 82.01
CA ILE A 20 42.52 11.16 82.39
C ILE A 20 41.64 12.42 82.16
N ALA A 21 40.38 12.27 81.73
CA ALA A 21 39.21 12.97 82.31
C ALA A 21 37.90 12.38 81.77
N ALA A 22 37.12 11.78 82.67
CA ALA A 22 35.83 11.18 82.39
C ALA A 22 34.73 12.25 82.29
N VAL A 23 33.92 12.18 81.23
CA VAL A 23 32.53 12.66 81.23
C VAL A 23 31.67 11.51 80.73
N THR A 24 30.79 11.05 81.61
CA THR A 24 29.79 10.03 81.37
C THR A 24 28.50 10.64 80.81
N LEU A 25 27.83 9.82 80.00
CA LEU A 25 26.41 9.82 79.59
C LEU A 25 26.00 10.63 78.34
N GLY A 26 25.92 9.86 77.26
CA GLY A 26 25.13 10.11 76.07
C GLY A 26 25.25 8.92 75.11
N VAL A 27 24.95 7.69 75.57
CA VAL A 27 24.79 6.56 74.66
C VAL A 27 23.45 6.75 73.96
N ILE A 28 23.46 7.51 72.88
CA ILE A 28 22.50 7.32 71.80
C ILE A 28 22.95 6.00 71.17
N GLY A 29 22.20 4.93 71.44
CA GLY A 29 22.32 3.73 70.64
C GLY A 29 21.98 4.12 69.21
N ALA A 30 22.99 4.34 68.37
CA ALA A 30 22.82 4.24 66.95
C ALA A 30 22.37 2.80 66.71
N ALA A 31 21.07 2.61 66.46
CA ALA A 31 20.61 1.40 65.80
C ALA A 31 21.52 1.20 64.58
N PRO A 32 22.02 -0.01 64.32
CA PRO A 32 22.66 -0.24 63.03
C PRO A 32 21.64 0.17 61.98
N ALA A 33 21.99 1.13 61.13
CA ALA A 33 21.25 1.30 59.89
C ALA A 33 21.31 -0.08 59.22
N SER A 34 20.17 -0.75 59.10
CA SER A 34 20.08 -1.94 58.26
C SER A 34 20.54 -1.46 56.89
N ALA A 35 21.70 -1.92 56.43
CA ALA A 35 22.02 -1.80 55.03
C ALA A 35 20.87 -2.52 54.32
N ALA A 36 20.08 -1.79 53.54
CA ALA A 36 19.15 -2.45 52.63
C ALA A 36 20.00 -3.33 51.72
N ASP A 37 19.61 -4.59 51.55
CA ASP A 37 20.31 -5.47 50.62
C ASP A 37 20.22 -4.84 49.22
N ASP A 38 21.29 -4.96 48.44
CA ASP A 38 21.33 -4.40 47.08
C ASP A 38 20.22 -5.08 46.23
N PRO A 39 19.53 -4.33 45.35
CA PRO A 39 18.52 -4.90 44.46
C PRO A 39 19.04 -6.07 43.62
N VAL A 40 18.15 -7.01 43.29
CA VAL A 40 18.44 -8.06 42.31
C VAL A 40 18.27 -7.48 40.93
N GLU A 41 19.38 -7.39 40.19
CA GLU A 41 19.41 -6.89 38.81
C GLU A 41 19.30 -8.05 37.82
N ILE A 42 18.27 -8.03 36.98
CA ILE A 42 17.94 -9.08 36.01
C ILE A 42 17.92 -8.46 34.62
N ASP A 43 18.63 -9.08 33.68
CA ASP A 43 18.59 -8.71 32.27
C ASP A 43 17.73 -9.72 31.49
N VAL A 44 16.86 -9.24 30.61
CA VAL A 44 16.15 -10.09 29.64
C VAL A 44 16.52 -9.63 28.24
N VAL A 45 17.24 -10.50 27.52
CA VAL A 45 17.50 -10.31 26.10
C VAL A 45 16.31 -10.84 25.33
N THR A 46 15.75 -10.06 24.42
CA THR A 46 14.57 -10.44 23.64
C THR A 46 14.81 -10.32 22.14
N ILE A 47 14.24 -11.25 21.38
CA ILE A 47 14.12 -11.17 19.93
C ILE A 47 12.69 -11.48 19.50
N ASN A 48 12.36 -11.11 18.27
CA ASN A 48 11.09 -11.44 17.63
C ASN A 48 11.29 -11.46 16.11
N ASP A 49 10.42 -12.20 15.41
CA ASP A 49 10.35 -12.21 13.94
C ASP A 49 11.72 -12.53 13.31
N PHE A 50 12.44 -13.52 13.86
CA PHE A 50 13.77 -13.90 13.39
C PHE A 50 13.71 -14.62 12.03
N HIS A 51 12.62 -15.34 11.76
CA HIS A 51 12.32 -16.03 10.50
C HIS A 51 13.53 -16.73 9.86
N GLY A 52 14.30 -17.47 10.65
CA GLY A 52 15.47 -18.19 10.15
C GLY A 52 16.51 -17.39 9.36
N ARG A 53 16.68 -16.07 9.61
CA ARG A 53 17.79 -15.27 9.08
C ARG A 53 19.09 -15.61 9.81
N ILE A 54 19.56 -16.84 9.63
CA ILE A 54 20.76 -17.38 10.31
C ILE A 54 22.07 -16.78 9.79
N GLU A 55 22.09 -16.33 8.53
CA GLU A 55 23.22 -15.69 7.86
C GLU A 55 23.19 -14.17 8.06
N ALA A 56 24.36 -13.54 8.16
CA ALA A 56 24.47 -12.08 8.11
C ALA A 56 24.40 -11.59 6.66
N ASP A 57 23.56 -10.60 6.39
CA ASP A 57 23.36 -10.02 5.04
C ASP A 57 23.68 -8.52 4.96
N GLY A 58 24.16 -7.96 6.07
CA GLY A 58 24.49 -6.54 6.24
C GLY A 58 23.43 -5.76 7.01
N ALA A 59 22.14 -6.06 6.82
CA ALA A 59 21.06 -5.52 7.65
C ALA A 59 20.88 -6.37 8.91
N SER A 60 20.83 -7.70 8.73
CA SER A 60 20.86 -8.68 9.82
C SER A 60 22.28 -8.95 10.28
N GLY A 61 22.46 -9.12 11.59
CA GLY A 61 23.69 -9.64 12.17
C GLY A 61 23.85 -11.16 12.03
N GLY A 62 22.78 -11.89 11.70
CA GLY A 62 22.75 -13.35 11.68
C GLY A 62 22.81 -13.99 13.08
N ALA A 63 22.61 -15.31 13.14
CA ALA A 63 22.54 -16.04 14.40
C ALA A 63 23.86 -16.02 15.19
N ALA A 64 25.00 -16.06 14.50
CA ALA A 64 26.31 -16.11 15.15
C ALA A 64 26.66 -14.80 15.87
N ALA A 65 26.29 -13.64 15.32
CA ALA A 65 26.51 -12.35 15.99
C ALA A 65 25.55 -12.19 17.18
N LEU A 66 24.28 -12.58 17.02
CA LEU A 66 23.28 -12.61 18.10
C LEU A 66 23.77 -13.46 19.28
N ALA A 67 24.29 -14.67 19.03
CA ALA A 67 24.81 -15.54 20.08
C ALA A 67 25.95 -14.87 20.87
N THR A 68 26.85 -14.15 20.20
CA THR A 68 27.90 -13.37 20.87
C THR A 68 27.31 -12.21 21.68
N ALA A 69 26.31 -11.50 21.16
CA ALA A 69 25.64 -10.42 21.88
C ALA A 69 25.02 -10.93 23.20
N VAL A 70 24.25 -12.03 23.13
CA VAL A 70 23.66 -12.69 24.31
C VAL A 70 24.74 -13.11 25.31
N LYS A 71 25.84 -13.72 24.84
CA LYS A 71 26.97 -14.12 25.71
C LYS A 71 27.63 -12.93 26.38
N GLN A 72 27.76 -11.78 25.71
CA GLN A 72 28.34 -10.57 26.30
C GLN A 72 27.43 -9.98 27.38
N VAL A 73 26.11 -9.93 27.16
CA VAL A 73 25.14 -9.50 28.18
C VAL A 73 25.21 -10.44 29.38
N ARG A 74 25.11 -11.75 29.17
CA ARG A 74 25.17 -12.77 30.23
C ARG A 74 26.51 -12.80 30.98
N ALA A 75 27.61 -12.41 30.34
CA ALA A 75 28.90 -12.27 31.00
C ALA A 75 29.00 -11.00 31.87
N ALA A 76 28.28 -9.95 31.51
CA ALA A 76 28.19 -8.72 32.31
C ALA A 76 27.22 -8.87 33.48
N ASN A 77 26.10 -9.57 33.29
CA ASN A 77 25.13 -9.92 34.32
C ASN A 77 24.77 -11.42 34.23
N PRO A 78 25.20 -12.28 35.17
CA PRO A 78 24.84 -13.70 35.15
C PRO A 78 23.34 -13.95 35.33
N ASN A 79 22.57 -13.00 35.87
CA ASN A 79 21.12 -13.04 35.95
C ASN A 79 20.47 -12.60 34.62
N THR A 80 20.92 -13.19 33.51
CA THR A 80 20.39 -12.91 32.18
C THR A 80 19.51 -14.07 31.69
N ILE A 81 18.33 -13.74 31.19
CA ILE A 81 17.42 -14.65 30.50
C ILE A 81 17.38 -14.28 29.02
N PHE A 82 17.46 -15.26 28.12
CA PHE A 82 17.23 -15.03 26.68
C PHE A 82 15.85 -15.57 26.29
N ALA A 83 14.97 -14.67 25.83
CA ALA A 83 13.58 -14.96 25.50
C ALA A 83 13.21 -14.48 24.09
N ALA A 84 12.09 -14.97 23.55
CA ALA A 84 11.60 -14.54 22.24
C ALA A 84 10.07 -14.46 22.14
N ALA A 85 9.56 -13.62 21.24
CA ALA A 85 8.12 -13.42 21.05
C ALA A 85 7.56 -14.07 19.76
N GLY A 86 8.13 -15.19 19.31
CA GLY A 86 7.63 -15.96 18.17
C GLY A 86 8.16 -15.53 16.79
N ASP A 87 7.70 -16.25 15.76
CA ASP A 87 8.20 -16.21 14.37
C ASP A 87 9.72 -16.33 14.29
N LEU A 88 10.25 -17.32 15.01
CA LEU A 88 11.65 -17.67 14.94
C LEU A 88 11.97 -18.45 13.67
N ILE A 89 11.01 -19.26 13.23
CA ILE A 89 11.02 -20.09 12.02
C ILE A 89 9.85 -19.71 11.10
N GLY A 90 9.77 -20.33 9.92
CA GLY A 90 8.79 -19.98 8.89
C GLY A 90 9.02 -18.59 8.30
N ALA A 91 8.44 -18.34 7.12
CA ALA A 91 8.87 -17.27 6.21
C ALA A 91 10.39 -17.13 6.09
N SER A 92 11.14 -18.24 6.16
CA SER A 92 12.58 -18.22 6.31
C SER A 92 13.34 -17.98 5.02
N THR A 93 14.59 -17.49 5.14
CA THR A 93 15.50 -17.47 3.99
C THR A 93 15.82 -18.89 3.53
N PHE A 94 16.19 -19.01 2.26
CA PHE A 94 16.36 -20.31 1.57
C PHE A 94 17.16 -21.34 2.36
N THR A 95 18.29 -20.94 2.95
CA THR A 95 19.18 -21.84 3.70
C THR A 95 18.47 -22.53 4.87
N SER A 96 17.67 -21.79 5.63
CA SER A 96 16.89 -22.34 6.74
C SER A 96 15.65 -23.08 6.22
N PHE A 97 14.90 -22.42 5.33
CA PHE A 97 13.66 -22.93 4.77
C PHE A 97 13.81 -24.33 4.17
N ILE A 98 14.84 -24.56 3.34
CA ILE A 98 15.02 -25.81 2.60
C ILE A 98 15.37 -27.02 3.49
N GLN A 99 15.63 -26.76 4.77
CA GLN A 99 15.98 -27.74 5.79
C GLN A 99 14.91 -27.78 6.91
N ASP A 100 13.68 -27.38 6.59
CA ASP A 100 12.54 -27.29 7.50
C ASP A 100 12.86 -26.45 8.76
N ASP A 101 13.69 -25.42 8.62
CA ASP A 101 14.15 -24.55 9.69
C ASP A 101 14.95 -25.20 10.83
N ASN A 102 15.35 -26.47 10.67
CA ASN A 102 16.18 -27.16 11.65
C ASN A 102 17.49 -26.40 11.98
N PRO A 103 18.20 -25.78 11.00
CA PRO A 103 19.38 -24.98 11.30
C PRO A 103 19.12 -23.77 12.20
N THR A 104 17.96 -23.15 12.08
CA THR A 104 17.56 -22.02 12.91
C THR A 104 17.36 -22.45 14.35
N ILE A 105 16.65 -23.57 14.55
CA ILE A 105 16.44 -24.17 15.87
C ILE A 105 17.80 -24.52 16.50
N ASP A 106 18.69 -25.15 15.74
CA ASP A 106 20.02 -25.52 16.24
C ASP A 106 20.88 -24.31 16.61
N ALA A 107 20.83 -23.25 15.80
CA ALA A 107 21.57 -22.02 16.05
C ALA A 107 21.06 -21.30 17.30
N LEU A 108 19.74 -21.25 17.52
CA LEU A 108 19.13 -20.62 18.70
C LEU A 108 19.32 -21.47 19.98
N ASN A 109 19.29 -22.80 19.87
CA ASN A 109 19.72 -23.71 20.94
C ASN A 109 21.16 -23.39 21.37
N ALA A 110 22.08 -23.30 20.42
CA ALA A 110 23.49 -22.99 20.68
C ALA A 110 23.73 -21.54 21.18
N ALA A 111 22.83 -20.60 20.83
CA ALA A 111 22.81 -19.25 21.39
C ALA A 111 22.28 -19.21 22.84
N GLY A 112 21.58 -20.27 23.27
CA GLY A 112 21.05 -20.44 24.62
C GLY A 112 19.76 -19.67 24.84
N LEU A 113 18.84 -19.74 23.88
CA LEU A 113 17.44 -19.32 24.04
C LEU A 113 16.77 -20.22 25.08
N GLU A 114 15.93 -19.63 25.94
CA GLU A 114 15.37 -20.34 27.09
C GLU A 114 13.84 -20.47 27.03
N VAL A 115 13.17 -19.45 26.47
CA VAL A 115 11.71 -19.43 26.33
C VAL A 115 11.30 -18.65 25.10
N SER A 116 10.25 -19.09 24.42
CA SER A 116 9.62 -18.33 23.33
C SER A 116 8.11 -18.47 23.34
N SER A 117 7.39 -17.40 23.01
CA SER A 117 6.02 -17.57 22.50
C SER A 117 6.06 -18.26 21.13
N THR A 118 4.91 -18.75 20.66
CA THR A 118 4.70 -19.04 19.23
C THR A 118 4.18 -17.79 18.53
N GLY A 119 4.70 -17.51 17.34
CA GLY A 119 4.06 -16.67 16.34
C GLY A 119 3.22 -17.48 15.36
N ASN A 120 2.75 -16.84 14.29
CA ASN A 120 1.94 -17.53 13.29
C ASN A 120 2.78 -18.47 12.43
N HIS A 121 4.02 -18.12 12.13
CA HIS A 121 4.88 -18.89 11.23
C HIS A 121 5.40 -20.19 11.86
N GLU A 122 5.35 -20.34 13.19
CA GLU A 122 5.49 -21.65 13.84
C GLU A 122 4.40 -22.67 13.41
N TYR A 123 3.26 -22.20 12.89
CA TYR A 123 2.14 -23.04 12.45
C TYR A 123 2.07 -23.21 10.92
N ASP A 124 3.05 -22.71 10.14
CA ASP A 124 3.05 -22.80 8.67
C ASP A 124 2.89 -24.24 8.16
N GLN A 125 3.65 -25.16 8.76
CA GLN A 125 3.61 -26.60 8.45
C GLN A 125 2.52 -27.35 9.25
N GLY A 126 1.70 -26.61 10.01
CA GLY A 126 0.58 -27.11 10.80
C GLY A 126 0.95 -27.55 12.23
N TRP A 127 -0.09 -27.76 13.04
CA TRP A 127 0.03 -28.13 14.46
C TRP A 127 0.82 -29.41 14.69
N ALA A 128 0.67 -30.40 13.81
CA ALA A 128 1.40 -31.66 13.94
C ALA A 128 2.91 -31.45 13.81
N ASP A 129 3.34 -30.58 12.90
CA ASP A 129 4.74 -30.26 12.71
C ASP A 129 5.33 -29.51 13.91
N LEU A 130 4.62 -28.49 14.39
CA LEU A 130 5.01 -27.75 15.60
C LEU A 130 5.16 -28.71 16.80
N ARG A 131 4.15 -29.54 17.06
CA ARG A 131 4.10 -30.46 18.20
C ARG A 131 5.13 -31.58 18.12
N ASP A 132 5.31 -32.20 16.95
CA ASP A 132 6.04 -33.47 16.83
C ASP A 132 7.49 -33.29 16.34
N ARG A 133 7.82 -32.15 15.72
CA ARG A 133 9.16 -31.87 15.17
C ARG A 133 9.83 -30.64 15.77
N VAL A 134 9.14 -29.49 15.79
CA VAL A 134 9.74 -28.22 16.21
C VAL A 134 9.94 -28.20 17.72
N VAL A 135 8.86 -28.36 18.50
CA VAL A 135 8.91 -28.33 19.98
C VAL A 135 9.91 -29.36 20.53
N PRO A 136 9.95 -30.63 20.05
CA PRO A 136 10.92 -31.60 20.56
C PRO A 136 12.39 -31.33 20.17
N ARG A 137 12.65 -30.48 19.18
CA ARG A 137 14.01 -30.09 18.75
C ARG A 137 14.51 -28.83 19.46
N ALA A 138 13.59 -27.95 19.86
CA ALA A 138 13.90 -26.77 20.65
C ALA A 138 14.40 -27.17 22.06
N ASP A 139 15.57 -26.67 22.46
CA ASP A 139 16.05 -26.79 23.84
C ASP A 139 15.36 -25.78 24.76
N TRP A 140 14.67 -24.79 24.20
CA TRP A 140 13.85 -23.79 24.92
C TRP A 140 12.40 -24.25 25.08
N GLU A 141 11.68 -23.65 26.03
CA GLU A 141 10.24 -23.90 26.21
C GLU A 141 9.42 -23.02 25.26
N TYR A 142 8.57 -23.63 24.44
CA TYR A 142 7.54 -22.90 23.70
C TYR A 142 6.28 -22.75 24.55
N ILE A 143 5.82 -21.51 24.71
CA ILE A 143 4.64 -21.17 25.52
C ILE A 143 3.53 -20.51 24.70
N ASN A 144 2.26 -20.81 25.02
CA ASN A 144 1.08 -20.16 24.43
C ASN A 144 -0.17 -20.36 25.30
N SER A 145 -0.78 -19.27 25.75
CA SER A 145 -1.97 -19.27 26.62
C SER A 145 -3.30 -19.19 25.87
N ASN A 146 -3.30 -18.72 24.61
CA ASN A 146 -4.53 -18.44 23.86
C ASN A 146 -4.81 -19.43 22.73
N VAL A 147 -3.96 -20.44 22.53
CA VAL A 147 -4.20 -21.56 21.62
C VAL A 147 -4.51 -22.81 22.42
N VAL A 148 -5.68 -23.39 22.18
CA VAL A 148 -6.17 -24.57 22.90
C VAL A 148 -6.54 -25.70 21.97
N LEU A 149 -6.49 -26.94 22.49
CA LEU A 149 -6.97 -28.11 21.79
C LEU A 149 -8.51 -28.14 21.85
N LYS A 150 -9.18 -28.13 20.69
CA LYS A 150 -10.65 -28.23 20.61
C LYS A 150 -11.21 -29.47 21.31
N SER A 151 -10.44 -30.56 21.34
CA SER A 151 -10.87 -31.84 21.93
C SER A 151 -11.01 -31.81 23.44
N THR A 152 -10.21 -30.97 24.13
CA THR A 152 -10.14 -30.95 25.60
C THR A 152 -10.48 -29.58 26.18
N GLY A 153 -10.31 -28.51 25.41
CA GLY A 153 -10.39 -27.13 25.88
C GLY A 153 -9.15 -26.65 26.64
N GLU A 154 -8.14 -27.52 26.79
CA GLU A 154 -6.87 -27.27 27.47
C GLU A 154 -5.87 -26.56 26.54
N PRO A 155 -4.92 -25.78 27.09
CA PRO A 155 -3.81 -25.20 26.32
C PRO A 155 -3.09 -26.24 25.44
N ALA A 156 -2.78 -25.87 24.20
CA ALA A 156 -2.06 -26.73 23.26
C ALA A 156 -0.57 -26.84 23.60
N LEU A 157 -0.01 -25.77 24.16
CA LEU A 157 1.33 -25.68 24.75
C LEU A 157 1.19 -25.17 26.19
N ALA A 158 2.28 -25.19 26.97
CA ALA A 158 2.25 -24.59 28.31
C ALA A 158 1.87 -23.10 28.21
N PRO A 159 0.96 -22.58 29.05
CA PRO A 159 0.55 -21.17 28.96
C PRO A 159 1.67 -20.22 29.41
N SER A 160 2.54 -20.69 30.30
CA SER A 160 3.61 -19.92 30.93
C SER A 160 4.84 -20.78 31.25
N TRP A 161 5.96 -20.11 31.51
CA TRP A 161 7.21 -20.70 31.96
C TRP A 161 7.90 -19.78 32.96
N VAL A 162 8.46 -20.32 34.04
CA VAL A 162 9.04 -19.53 35.13
C VAL A 162 10.47 -19.95 35.43
N LYS A 163 11.35 -18.96 35.62
CA LYS A 163 12.75 -19.16 36.01
C LYS A 163 13.09 -18.38 37.27
N GLU A 164 13.71 -19.06 38.22
CA GLU A 164 14.29 -18.42 39.40
C GLU A 164 15.71 -17.89 39.10
N VAL A 165 15.94 -16.61 39.42
CA VAL A 165 17.24 -15.92 39.33
C VAL A 165 17.52 -15.19 40.63
N ASP A 166 18.59 -15.57 41.34
CA ASP A 166 18.95 -15.02 42.66
C ASP A 166 17.76 -14.90 43.65
N GLY A 167 16.89 -15.91 43.64
CA GLY A 167 15.71 -15.99 44.50
C GLY A 167 14.53 -15.09 44.09
N VAL A 168 14.53 -14.55 42.87
CA VAL A 168 13.38 -13.89 42.22
C VAL A 168 12.85 -14.80 41.12
N ARG A 169 11.54 -15.05 41.09
CA ARG A 169 10.88 -15.87 40.07
C ARG A 169 10.36 -14.97 38.95
N VAL A 170 10.94 -15.13 37.75
CA VAL A 170 10.53 -14.40 36.55
C VAL A 170 9.68 -15.33 35.69
N GLY A 171 8.40 -15.01 35.58
CA GLY A 171 7.42 -15.71 34.76
C GLY A 171 7.25 -15.08 33.39
N PHE A 172 7.08 -15.93 32.39
CA PHE A 172 6.78 -15.56 31.01
C PHE A 172 5.45 -16.17 30.61
N ILE A 173 4.56 -15.39 30.01
CA ILE A 173 3.28 -15.86 29.44
C ILE A 173 3.36 -15.69 27.92
N GLY A 174 2.92 -16.69 27.16
CA GLY A 174 2.92 -16.66 25.70
C GLY A 174 1.53 -16.35 25.13
N ALA A 175 1.46 -15.64 24.02
CA ALA A 175 0.25 -15.52 23.20
C ALA A 175 0.59 -15.28 21.72
N VAL A 176 -0.34 -15.62 20.83
CA VAL A 176 -0.25 -15.39 19.38
C VAL A 176 -1.47 -14.60 18.89
N THR A 177 -1.31 -13.84 17.80
CA THR A 177 -2.41 -13.07 17.19
C THR A 177 -3.70 -13.86 17.02
N GLU A 178 -4.83 -13.23 17.30
CA GLU A 178 -6.16 -13.81 17.08
C GLU A 178 -6.45 -14.04 15.58
N ALA A 179 -5.66 -13.42 14.69
CA ALA A 179 -5.75 -13.57 13.24
C ALA A 179 -5.13 -14.88 12.70
N LEU A 180 -4.57 -15.75 13.56
CA LEU A 180 -3.89 -16.97 13.13
C LEU A 180 -4.70 -17.81 12.12
N GLY A 181 -6.03 -17.90 12.31
CA GLY A 181 -6.92 -18.65 11.42
C GLY A 181 -6.98 -18.17 9.97
N SER A 182 -6.63 -16.91 9.71
CA SER A 182 -6.49 -16.36 8.36
C SER A 182 -5.05 -16.37 7.82
N LEU A 183 -4.06 -16.58 8.70
CA LEU A 183 -2.64 -16.50 8.37
C LEU A 183 -2.00 -17.86 8.08
N VAL A 184 -2.63 -18.96 8.49
CA VAL A 184 -2.08 -20.30 8.21
C VAL A 184 -3.14 -21.21 7.60
N SER A 185 -2.69 -22.34 7.06
CA SER A 185 -3.58 -23.33 6.47
C SER A 185 -4.66 -23.78 7.46
N PRO A 186 -5.97 -23.58 7.17
CA PRO A 186 -7.04 -24.01 8.07
C PRO A 186 -7.01 -25.52 8.37
N ALA A 187 -6.49 -26.32 7.43
CA ALA A 187 -6.31 -27.76 7.62
C ALA A 187 -5.16 -28.06 8.61
N GLY A 188 -4.10 -27.26 8.61
CA GLY A 188 -2.94 -27.42 9.49
C GLY A 188 -3.26 -27.16 10.96
N ILE A 189 -4.27 -26.34 11.25
CA ILE A 189 -4.70 -25.98 12.62
C ILE A 189 -6.13 -26.43 12.95
N ALA A 190 -6.64 -27.45 12.22
CA ALA A 190 -8.03 -27.89 12.35
C ALA A 190 -8.41 -28.31 13.79
N ASP A 191 -7.45 -28.81 14.55
CA ASP A 191 -7.62 -29.28 15.95
C ASP A 191 -7.50 -28.15 16.99
N LEU A 192 -7.09 -26.95 16.57
CA LEU A 192 -6.81 -25.82 17.44
C LEU A 192 -7.95 -24.79 17.44
N GLU A 193 -8.16 -24.14 18.57
CA GLU A 193 -9.00 -22.96 18.73
C GLU A 193 -8.15 -21.83 19.29
N VAL A 194 -8.28 -20.64 18.69
CA VAL A 194 -7.61 -19.43 19.14
C VAL A 194 -8.63 -18.63 19.95
N ARG A 195 -8.28 -18.34 21.21
CA ARG A 195 -9.07 -17.59 22.17
C ARG A 195 -8.59 -16.14 22.25
N ASN A 196 -9.37 -15.32 22.94
CA ASN A 196 -9.00 -13.93 23.18
C ASN A 196 -7.68 -13.84 23.95
N ILE A 197 -6.77 -12.98 23.49
CA ILE A 197 -5.42 -12.87 24.07
C ILE A 197 -5.49 -12.36 25.51
N ALA A 198 -6.20 -11.26 25.77
CA ALA A 198 -6.23 -10.64 27.09
C ALA A 198 -6.84 -11.58 28.15
N ASP A 199 -7.97 -12.20 27.83
CA ASP A 199 -8.63 -13.17 28.74
C ASP A 199 -7.72 -14.35 29.08
N SER A 200 -7.05 -14.93 28.07
CA SER A 200 -6.11 -16.05 28.24
C SER A 200 -4.87 -15.67 29.05
N VAL A 201 -4.29 -14.49 28.78
CA VAL A 201 -3.12 -13.98 29.50
C VAL A 201 -3.47 -13.69 30.95
N ASN A 202 -4.61 -13.05 31.21
CA ASN A 202 -5.05 -12.74 32.58
C ASN A 202 -5.33 -14.00 33.40
N ALA A 203 -5.89 -15.04 32.78
CA ALA A 203 -6.06 -16.33 33.43
C ALA A 203 -4.69 -16.95 33.82
N ALA A 204 -3.73 -16.96 32.90
CA ALA A 204 -2.39 -17.48 33.19
C ALA A 204 -1.64 -16.62 34.23
N ALA A 205 -1.82 -15.29 34.21
CA ALA A 205 -1.25 -14.40 35.22
C ALA A 205 -1.85 -14.65 36.60
N ALA A 206 -3.17 -14.89 36.68
CA ALA A 206 -3.82 -15.24 37.94
C ALA A 206 -3.26 -16.55 38.52
N ASP A 207 -3.05 -17.58 37.69
CA ASP A 207 -2.44 -18.85 38.11
C ASP A 207 -1.00 -18.63 38.63
N LEU A 208 -0.24 -17.68 38.07
CA LEU A 208 1.12 -17.35 38.54
C LEU A 208 1.14 -16.47 39.81
N LYS A 209 0.00 -16.02 40.32
CA LYS A 209 -0.12 -15.09 41.46
C LYS A 209 -1.04 -15.59 42.58
N ASP A 210 -1.65 -16.77 42.43
CA ASP A 210 -2.68 -17.25 43.34
C ASP A 210 -2.15 -17.86 44.65
N GLY A 211 -0.84 -18.09 44.73
CA GLY A 211 -0.14 -18.67 45.87
C GLY A 211 -0.10 -20.20 45.85
N ASP A 212 -0.52 -20.85 44.76
CA ASP A 212 -0.36 -22.28 44.55
C ASP A 212 0.97 -22.56 43.84
N GLU A 213 1.97 -22.99 44.61
CA GLU A 213 3.31 -23.34 44.10
C GLU A 213 3.28 -24.39 42.96
N SER A 214 2.20 -25.15 42.77
CA SER A 214 2.07 -26.08 41.64
C SER A 214 1.84 -25.40 40.29
N ASN A 215 1.43 -24.14 40.27
CA ASN A 215 1.27 -23.32 39.06
C ASN A 215 2.57 -22.61 38.64
N GLY A 216 3.63 -22.66 39.48
CA GLY A 216 4.91 -22.05 39.17
C GLY A 216 4.95 -20.54 39.42
N GLU A 217 4.28 -20.05 40.47
CA GLU A 217 4.30 -18.70 41.02
C GLU A 217 5.44 -17.74 40.57
N ALA A 218 5.08 -16.51 40.21
CA ALA A 218 6.00 -15.49 39.72
C ALA A 218 5.98 -14.18 40.53
N ASP A 219 7.16 -13.60 40.71
CA ASP A 219 7.34 -12.29 41.32
C ASP A 219 7.28 -11.18 40.26
N VAL A 220 7.84 -11.46 39.07
CA VAL A 220 7.80 -10.60 37.87
C VAL A 220 7.17 -11.38 36.72
N ILE A 221 6.20 -10.81 36.02
CA ILE A 221 5.55 -11.43 34.86
C ILE A 221 5.80 -10.60 33.60
N ILE A 222 6.29 -11.25 32.56
CA ILE A 222 6.55 -10.68 31.23
C ILE A 222 5.67 -11.39 30.21
N LEU A 223 4.89 -10.64 29.43
CA LEU A 223 4.13 -11.18 28.32
C LEU A 223 5.01 -11.22 27.06
N LEU A 224 5.15 -12.39 26.45
CA LEU A 224 5.71 -12.59 25.11
C LEU A 224 4.53 -12.77 24.15
N VAL A 225 4.16 -11.72 23.42
CA VAL A 225 2.97 -11.74 22.55
C VAL A 225 3.33 -11.52 21.09
N HIS A 226 2.83 -12.41 20.25
CA HIS A 226 2.99 -12.32 18.81
C HIS A 226 1.83 -11.55 18.16
N GLU A 227 1.77 -10.27 18.50
CA GLU A 227 0.88 -9.24 17.96
C GLU A 227 1.58 -7.88 18.15
N GLY A 228 1.27 -6.85 17.35
CA GLY A 228 2.02 -5.60 17.40
C GLY A 228 1.31 -4.32 16.94
N ALA A 229 2.01 -3.20 17.11
CA ALA A 229 1.53 -1.88 16.72
C ALA A 229 1.54 -1.71 15.20
N THR A 230 0.58 -0.96 14.66
CA THR A 230 0.50 -0.73 13.21
C THR A 230 1.53 0.27 12.70
N THR A 231 2.10 1.10 13.59
CA THR A 231 3.19 2.04 13.27
C THR A 231 4.18 2.12 14.44
N THR A 232 5.33 2.77 14.23
CA THR A 232 6.30 3.07 15.30
C THR A 232 5.92 4.29 16.16
N ASP A 233 4.75 4.89 15.94
CA ASP A 233 4.21 5.96 16.77
C ASP A 233 3.24 5.36 17.80
N VAL A 234 3.49 5.66 19.08
CA VAL A 234 2.68 5.16 20.20
C VAL A 234 1.19 5.55 20.08
N SER A 235 0.87 6.64 19.36
CA SER A 235 -0.52 7.05 19.12
C SER A 235 -1.32 6.07 18.26
N SER A 236 -0.67 5.12 17.59
CA SER A 236 -1.33 4.01 16.90
C SER A 236 -1.89 2.94 17.85
N VAL A 237 -1.43 2.92 19.10
CA VAL A 237 -1.90 2.01 20.15
C VAL A 237 -3.14 2.64 20.82
N THR A 238 -4.28 2.52 20.14
CA THR A 238 -5.59 2.97 20.65
C THR A 238 -6.33 1.78 21.28
N PRO A 239 -7.33 2.00 22.17
CA PRO A 239 -8.08 0.90 22.79
C PRO A 239 -8.72 -0.09 21.80
N ASP A 240 -8.99 0.36 20.57
CA ASP A 240 -9.60 -0.46 19.52
C ASP A 240 -8.57 -1.11 18.58
N SER A 241 -7.28 -0.70 18.62
CA SER A 241 -6.25 -1.29 17.75
C SER A 241 -5.78 -2.66 18.28
N PRO A 242 -5.26 -3.56 17.43
CA PRO A 242 -4.92 -4.93 17.83
C PRO A 242 -4.03 -5.01 19.08
N LEU A 243 -2.88 -4.31 19.08
CA LEU A 243 -2.02 -4.26 20.26
C LEU A 243 -2.67 -3.51 21.44
N GLY A 244 -3.47 -2.47 21.18
CA GLY A 244 -4.14 -1.72 22.26
C GLY A 244 -5.18 -2.56 23.00
N GLN A 245 -5.92 -3.42 22.32
CA GLN A 245 -6.85 -4.36 22.96
C GLN A 245 -6.13 -5.34 23.90
N ILE A 246 -4.84 -5.58 23.70
CA ILE A 246 -4.01 -6.38 24.62
C ILE A 246 -3.49 -5.48 25.75
N VAL A 247 -2.78 -4.41 25.40
CA VAL A 247 -2.11 -3.53 26.37
C VAL A 247 -3.08 -2.90 27.36
N TYR A 248 -4.32 -2.60 26.99
CA TYR A 248 -5.29 -1.98 27.90
C TYR A 248 -6.18 -2.97 28.67
N ASN A 249 -6.19 -4.25 28.29
CA ASN A 249 -7.05 -5.25 28.94
C ASN A 249 -6.26 -6.35 29.67
N VAL A 250 -4.94 -6.44 29.46
CA VAL A 250 -4.08 -7.30 30.28
C VAL A 250 -3.83 -6.64 31.65
N ASP A 251 -4.04 -7.42 32.70
CA ASP A 251 -4.00 -7.00 34.10
C ASP A 251 -2.64 -6.41 34.52
N ASP A 252 -2.66 -5.61 35.59
CA ASP A 252 -1.48 -4.94 36.16
C ASP A 252 -0.43 -5.92 36.72
N ASP A 253 -0.79 -7.20 36.91
CA ASP A 253 0.12 -8.26 37.31
C ASP A 253 1.19 -8.53 36.23
N VAL A 254 0.90 -8.23 34.96
CA VAL A 254 1.88 -8.30 33.86
C VAL A 254 2.69 -7.01 33.84
N ASN A 255 3.97 -7.11 34.20
CA ASN A 255 4.85 -5.96 34.41
C ASN A 255 5.44 -5.37 33.13
N ALA A 256 5.63 -6.19 32.09
CA ALA A 256 6.16 -5.75 30.79
C ALA A 256 5.63 -6.61 29.64
N ILE A 257 5.63 -6.05 28.43
CA ILE A 257 5.15 -6.70 27.21
C ILE A 257 6.25 -6.67 26.14
N VAL A 258 6.61 -7.84 25.63
CA VAL A 258 7.45 -8.03 24.44
C VAL A 258 6.52 -8.39 23.29
N SER A 259 6.47 -7.52 22.29
CA SER A 259 5.56 -7.54 21.15
C SER A 259 6.30 -7.85 19.84
N ALA A 260 5.59 -8.33 18.82
CA ALA A 260 6.16 -8.87 17.58
C ALA A 260 5.19 -8.70 16.38
N HIS A 261 5.26 -9.59 15.38
CA HIS A 261 4.34 -9.78 14.24
C HIS A 261 4.38 -8.69 13.18
N THR A 262 4.35 -7.43 13.62
CA THR A 262 4.30 -6.26 12.74
C THR A 262 5.67 -5.83 12.21
N HIS A 263 6.74 -6.48 12.67
CA HIS A 263 8.12 -6.26 12.21
C HIS A 263 8.67 -4.84 12.48
N LEU A 264 8.03 -4.09 13.38
CA LEU A 264 8.39 -2.70 13.68
C LEU A 264 9.22 -2.62 14.96
N ALA A 265 10.34 -1.89 14.91
CA ALA A 265 11.13 -1.60 16.09
C ALA A 265 10.56 -0.42 16.87
N TYR A 266 10.09 -0.65 18.09
CA TYR A 266 9.59 0.39 18.99
C TYR A 266 9.78 0.03 20.46
N ASN A 267 9.90 1.05 21.28
CA ASN A 267 10.06 0.95 22.72
C ASN A 267 9.15 1.98 23.38
N PHE A 268 7.93 1.56 23.71
CA PHE A 268 6.90 2.41 24.27
C PHE A 268 6.82 2.26 25.79
N THR A 269 6.22 3.26 26.42
CA THR A 269 5.74 3.17 27.80
C THR A 269 4.29 3.60 27.81
N ILE A 270 3.39 2.66 28.11
CA ILE A 270 1.93 2.88 28.10
C ILE A 270 1.43 2.64 29.52
N ASP A 271 0.83 3.67 30.12
CA ASP A 271 0.39 3.65 31.53
C ASP A 271 1.47 3.20 32.53
N GLY A 272 2.74 3.49 32.22
CA GLY A 272 3.89 3.12 33.04
C GLY A 272 4.45 1.71 32.77
N ARG A 273 3.78 0.92 31.94
CA ARG A 273 4.21 -0.42 31.51
C ARG A 273 5.09 -0.34 30.25
N PRO A 274 6.30 -0.93 30.25
CA PRO A 274 7.11 -1.08 29.06
C PRO A 274 6.46 -2.01 28.03
N VAL A 275 6.48 -1.58 26.77
CA VAL A 275 6.01 -2.37 25.61
C VAL A 275 7.06 -2.25 24.51
N VAL A 276 7.76 -3.34 24.21
CA VAL A 276 8.93 -3.34 23.32
C VAL A 276 8.80 -4.36 22.20
N SER A 277 9.22 -3.98 21.00
CA SER A 277 9.47 -4.89 19.89
C SER A 277 10.82 -4.55 19.26
N ALA A 278 11.67 -5.55 19.02
CA ALA A 278 13.03 -5.35 18.50
C ALA A 278 13.08 -5.24 16.97
N GLY A 279 11.93 -5.11 16.28
CA GLY A 279 11.87 -5.08 14.83
C GLY A 279 11.77 -6.48 14.27
N LYS A 280 12.78 -6.93 13.51
CA LYS A 280 12.73 -8.18 12.75
C LYS A 280 14.11 -8.72 12.40
N TYR A 281 14.13 -9.95 11.90
CA TYR A 281 15.17 -10.58 11.08
C TYR A 281 16.58 -10.65 11.71
N GLY A 282 16.70 -10.45 13.03
CA GLY A 282 18.01 -10.32 13.67
C GLY A 282 18.75 -9.03 13.30
N GLU A 283 18.04 -7.97 12.94
CA GLU A 283 18.61 -6.62 12.77
C GLU A 283 18.97 -6.00 14.13
N ALA A 284 18.20 -6.31 15.17
CA ALA A 284 18.40 -5.84 16.54
C ALA A 284 17.89 -6.87 17.58
N TYR A 285 18.19 -6.63 18.86
CA TYR A 285 17.62 -7.33 20.01
C TYR A 285 17.15 -6.32 21.06
N GLY A 286 16.14 -6.69 21.84
CA GLY A 286 15.72 -5.95 23.02
C GLY A 286 16.59 -6.31 24.23
N LEU A 287 16.90 -5.33 25.07
CA LEU A 287 17.56 -5.52 26.36
C LEU A 287 16.72 -4.87 27.45
N MET A 288 15.92 -5.69 28.13
CA MET A 288 15.16 -5.32 29.31
C MET A 288 16.06 -5.42 30.53
N LYS A 289 15.97 -4.45 31.42
CA LYS A 289 16.65 -4.43 32.72
C LYS A 289 15.62 -4.25 33.81
N ILE A 290 15.62 -5.17 34.77
CA ILE A 290 14.64 -5.26 35.83
C ILE A 290 15.41 -5.21 37.16
N SER A 291 15.02 -4.28 38.03
CA SER A 291 15.55 -4.19 39.39
C SER A 291 14.45 -4.58 40.38
N VAL A 292 14.74 -5.54 41.25
CA VAL A 292 13.75 -6.14 42.18
C VAL A 292 14.24 -6.03 43.61
N ASP A 293 13.35 -5.68 44.54
CA ASP A 293 13.66 -5.68 45.96
C ASP A 293 13.91 -7.12 46.44
N PRO A 294 15.07 -7.43 47.04
CA PRO A 294 15.41 -8.79 47.42
C PRO A 294 14.56 -9.34 48.57
N THR A 295 13.88 -8.47 49.33
CA THR A 295 13.13 -8.81 50.54
C THR A 295 11.67 -9.12 50.26
N ASP A 296 10.96 -8.19 49.62
CA ASP A 296 9.52 -8.34 49.34
C ASP A 296 9.24 -8.73 47.88
N LYS A 297 10.28 -8.82 47.06
CA LYS A 297 10.23 -9.22 45.64
C LYS A 297 9.42 -8.27 44.76
N SER A 298 9.19 -7.03 45.23
CA SER A 298 8.54 -6.01 44.41
C SER A 298 9.46 -5.46 43.32
N VAL A 299 8.90 -5.19 42.14
CA VAL A 299 9.61 -4.54 41.03
C VAL A 299 9.87 -3.08 41.39
N LEU A 300 11.15 -2.69 41.42
CA LEU A 300 11.59 -1.32 41.67
C LEU A 300 11.63 -0.48 40.39
N SER A 301 12.08 -1.09 39.28
CA SER A 301 12.14 -0.45 37.97
C SER A 301 12.24 -1.47 36.84
N ILE A 302 11.66 -1.14 35.68
CA ILE A 302 11.90 -1.83 34.41
C ILE A 302 12.27 -0.77 33.38
N SER A 303 13.32 -1.04 32.59
CA SER A 303 13.71 -0.22 31.45
C SER A 303 14.14 -1.09 30.28
N ASP A 304 13.84 -0.66 29.07
CA ASP A 304 14.15 -1.39 27.84
C ASP A 304 15.00 -0.54 26.89
N GLU A 305 15.85 -1.20 26.11
CA GLU A 305 16.60 -0.63 24.99
C GLU A 305 16.54 -1.58 23.79
N ILE A 306 16.51 -1.03 22.57
CA ILE A 306 16.71 -1.81 21.34
C ILE A 306 18.15 -1.62 20.89
N LYS A 307 18.88 -2.72 20.70
CA LYS A 307 20.30 -2.72 20.37
C LYS A 307 20.53 -3.35 18.99
N PRO A 308 21.16 -2.62 18.05
CA PRO A 308 21.44 -3.16 16.72
C PRO A 308 22.42 -4.32 16.81
N LEU A 309 22.24 -5.30 15.93
CA LEU A 309 23.19 -6.40 15.69
C LEU A 309 24.11 -6.11 14.52
N ALA A 310 23.72 -5.21 13.62
CA ALA A 310 24.54 -4.71 12.52
C ALA A 310 24.43 -3.18 12.39
N ALA A 311 25.48 -2.55 11.86
CA ALA A 311 25.48 -1.14 11.49
C ALA A 311 26.34 -0.95 10.23
N ASP A 312 25.91 -0.04 9.35
CA ASP A 312 26.62 0.28 8.11
C ASP A 312 26.95 -0.95 7.24
N GLY A 313 26.09 -1.97 7.25
CA GLY A 313 26.28 -3.21 6.49
C GLY A 313 27.20 -4.24 7.15
N VAL A 314 27.59 -4.04 8.42
CA VAL A 314 28.56 -4.90 9.12
C VAL A 314 27.99 -5.35 10.48
N PRO A 315 28.07 -6.66 10.82
CA PRO A 315 27.74 -7.13 12.16
C PRO A 315 28.58 -6.44 13.26
N LEU A 316 27.93 -5.99 14.33
CA LEU A 316 28.56 -5.30 15.46
C LEU A 316 29.23 -6.25 16.46
N TYR A 317 28.89 -7.53 16.39
CA TYR A 317 29.41 -8.58 17.26
C TYR A 317 30.21 -9.58 16.43
N ALA A 318 31.35 -10.04 16.96
CA ALA A 318 32.11 -11.10 16.32
C ALA A 318 31.25 -12.38 16.27
N PRO A 319 31.28 -13.15 15.17
CA PRO A 319 30.47 -14.37 15.06
C PRO A 319 30.93 -15.40 16.11
N ASP A 320 29.97 -15.96 16.84
CA ASP A 320 30.25 -17.09 17.72
C ASP A 320 30.68 -18.32 16.90
N PRO A 321 31.83 -18.95 17.20
CA PRO A 321 32.37 -20.01 16.35
C PRO A 321 31.53 -21.29 16.35
N THR A 322 30.75 -21.56 17.41
CA THR A 322 29.90 -22.76 17.45
C THR A 322 28.67 -22.54 16.58
N VAL A 323 28.03 -21.38 16.75
CA VAL A 323 26.84 -21.03 15.95
C VAL A 323 27.22 -20.83 14.48
N GLN A 324 28.37 -20.20 14.19
CA GLN A 324 28.84 -20.06 12.81
C GLN A 324 29.05 -21.42 12.14
N GLY A 325 29.57 -22.43 12.85
CA GLY A 325 29.70 -23.77 12.30
C GLY A 325 28.35 -24.39 11.90
N ILE A 326 27.29 -24.15 12.68
CA ILE A 326 25.92 -24.59 12.34
C ILE A 326 25.43 -23.89 11.06
N VAL A 327 25.67 -22.58 10.93
CA VAL A 327 25.31 -21.81 9.74
C VAL A 327 26.06 -22.31 8.51
N ASP A 328 27.38 -22.53 8.62
CA ASP A 328 28.22 -23.01 7.52
C ASP A 328 27.80 -24.41 7.04
N ASP A 329 27.48 -25.31 7.98
CA ASP A 329 26.95 -26.65 7.68
C ASP A 329 25.59 -26.56 6.98
N ALA A 330 24.73 -25.63 7.41
CA ALA A 330 23.42 -25.41 6.79
C ALA A 330 23.54 -24.88 5.36
N VAL A 331 24.43 -23.92 5.10
CA VAL A 331 24.71 -23.42 3.75
C VAL A 331 25.18 -24.55 2.84
N THR A 332 26.06 -25.42 3.34
CA THR A 332 26.56 -26.59 2.61
C THR A 332 25.42 -27.59 2.34
N ALA A 333 24.59 -27.89 3.34
CA ALA A 333 23.49 -28.82 3.20
C ALA A 333 22.40 -28.33 2.22
N ALA A 334 22.22 -27.01 2.10
CA ALA A 334 21.30 -26.40 1.15
C ALA A 334 21.74 -26.55 -0.32
N GLU A 335 23.00 -26.91 -0.60
CA GLU A 335 23.52 -27.10 -1.97
C GLU A 335 22.71 -28.10 -2.78
N GLY A 336 22.51 -29.31 -2.23
CA GLY A 336 21.82 -30.42 -2.91
C GLY A 336 20.35 -30.13 -3.20
N PRO A 337 19.51 -29.88 -2.17
CA PRO A 337 18.10 -29.55 -2.34
C PRO A 337 17.85 -28.31 -3.20
N GLY A 338 18.76 -27.32 -3.16
CA GLY A 338 18.66 -26.13 -4.01
C GLY A 338 18.69 -26.41 -5.51
N ASN A 339 19.28 -27.53 -5.92
CA ASN A 339 19.32 -27.95 -7.33
C ASN A 339 18.05 -28.71 -7.76
N ALA A 340 17.08 -28.91 -6.87
CA ALA A 340 15.81 -29.54 -7.23
C ALA A 340 15.01 -28.64 -8.18
N THR A 341 14.49 -29.23 -9.25
CA THR A 341 13.55 -28.56 -10.17
C THR A 341 12.28 -28.15 -9.44
N VAL A 342 11.89 -26.89 -9.60
CA VAL A 342 10.57 -26.38 -9.21
C VAL A 342 9.64 -26.21 -10.41
N GLY A 343 10.17 -25.92 -11.59
CA GLY A 343 9.41 -25.75 -12.81
C GLY A 343 10.31 -25.50 -14.02
N ALA A 344 9.74 -24.90 -15.07
CA ALA A 344 10.50 -24.55 -16.28
C ALA A 344 10.11 -23.18 -16.85
N VAL A 345 11.00 -22.59 -17.64
CA VAL A 345 10.77 -21.39 -18.46
C VAL A 345 11.02 -21.68 -19.93
N THR A 346 10.33 -20.98 -20.83
CA THR A 346 10.54 -21.12 -22.29
C THR A 346 11.56 -20.15 -22.87
N ALA A 347 11.94 -19.12 -22.12
CA ALA A 347 12.93 -18.10 -22.45
C ALA A 347 13.32 -17.35 -21.16
N ASP A 348 14.32 -16.47 -21.25
CA ASP A 348 14.76 -15.67 -20.10
C ASP A 348 13.64 -14.74 -19.61
N PHE A 349 13.46 -14.66 -18.28
CA PHE A 349 12.75 -13.56 -17.63
C PHE A 349 13.79 -12.61 -17.05
N ASN A 350 13.93 -11.44 -17.67
CA ASN A 350 14.99 -10.50 -17.30
C ASN A 350 14.44 -9.34 -16.48
N ARG A 351 15.32 -8.77 -15.66
CA ARG A 351 15.20 -7.39 -15.18
C ARG A 351 15.63 -6.43 -16.29
N ALA A 352 15.10 -5.21 -16.24
CA ALA A 352 15.46 -4.16 -17.18
C ALA A 352 16.96 -3.82 -17.08
N ARG A 353 17.56 -3.45 -18.23
CA ARG A 353 18.99 -3.13 -18.33
C ARG A 353 19.22 -1.73 -18.89
N GLN A 354 20.34 -1.14 -18.52
CA GLN A 354 20.84 0.10 -19.09
C GLN A 354 21.35 -0.15 -20.52
N SER A 355 21.64 0.92 -21.26
CA SER A 355 22.19 0.88 -22.61
C SER A 355 23.55 0.18 -22.73
N ASP A 356 24.26 -0.04 -21.61
CA ASP A 356 25.49 -0.84 -21.56
C ASP A 356 25.24 -2.35 -21.67
N GLY A 357 23.99 -2.79 -21.55
CA GLY A 357 23.55 -4.19 -21.64
C GLY A 357 23.91 -5.07 -20.43
N VAL A 358 24.47 -4.49 -19.36
CA VAL A 358 24.97 -5.23 -18.19
C VAL A 358 24.42 -4.69 -16.88
N THR A 359 24.31 -3.38 -16.73
CA THR A 359 23.84 -2.74 -15.51
C THR A 359 22.32 -2.78 -15.44
N GLU A 360 21.76 -3.04 -14.25
CA GLU A 360 20.32 -2.99 -14.00
C GLU A 360 19.75 -1.57 -14.21
N ASN A 361 18.62 -1.47 -14.90
CA ASN A 361 17.82 -0.27 -15.03
C ASN A 361 16.53 -0.38 -14.21
N ARG A 362 16.57 0.09 -12.96
CA ARG A 362 15.37 0.10 -12.10
C ARG A 362 14.27 1.07 -12.55
N GLY A 363 14.55 1.92 -13.53
CA GLY A 363 13.59 2.82 -14.12
C GLY A 363 12.79 2.23 -15.28
N GLY A 364 13.12 1.02 -15.75
CA GLY A 364 12.45 0.36 -16.87
C GLY A 364 11.55 -0.80 -16.45
N GLU A 365 10.49 -1.05 -17.22
CA GLU A 365 9.60 -2.20 -17.10
C GLU A 365 10.38 -3.47 -17.43
N SER A 366 10.01 -4.60 -16.82
CA SER A 366 10.74 -5.85 -17.00
C SER A 366 9.81 -7.06 -17.02
N THR A 367 10.14 -8.03 -17.88
CA THR A 367 9.38 -9.29 -17.99
C THR A 367 9.37 -10.06 -16.68
N LEU A 368 10.49 -10.05 -15.95
CA LEU A 368 10.57 -10.68 -14.63
C LEU A 368 9.67 -9.99 -13.60
N GLY A 369 9.69 -8.66 -13.52
CA GLY A 369 8.87 -7.93 -12.55
C GLY A 369 7.37 -8.13 -12.79
N ASN A 370 6.96 -8.16 -14.05
CA ASN A 370 5.59 -8.46 -14.45
C ASN A 370 5.20 -9.91 -14.10
N PHE A 371 6.06 -10.88 -14.41
CA PHE A 371 5.81 -12.29 -14.07
C PHE A 371 5.71 -12.53 -12.57
N VAL A 372 6.61 -11.93 -11.78
CA VAL A 372 6.56 -12.03 -10.32
C VAL A 372 5.27 -11.41 -9.78
N ALA A 373 4.83 -10.27 -10.33
CA ALA A 373 3.53 -9.71 -9.96
C ALA A 373 2.37 -10.65 -10.35
N ASP A 374 2.43 -11.34 -11.50
CA ASP A 374 1.42 -12.36 -11.87
C ASP A 374 1.38 -13.51 -10.87
N VAL A 375 2.54 -14.01 -10.44
CA VAL A 375 2.67 -15.06 -9.42
C VAL A 375 2.07 -14.60 -8.08
N GLN A 376 2.38 -13.37 -7.65
CA GLN A 376 1.89 -12.82 -6.39
C GLN A 376 0.37 -12.57 -6.43
N GLN A 377 -0.16 -12.10 -7.56
CA GLN A 377 -1.60 -11.99 -7.77
C GLN A 377 -2.28 -13.36 -7.69
N TRP A 378 -1.75 -14.37 -8.40
CA TRP A 378 -2.28 -15.74 -8.38
C TRP A 378 -2.24 -16.34 -6.96
N SER A 379 -1.13 -16.17 -6.26
CA SER A 379 -0.92 -16.72 -4.93
C SER A 379 -1.91 -16.12 -3.94
N THR A 380 -2.06 -14.80 -3.92
CA THR A 380 -2.92 -14.12 -2.94
C THR A 380 -4.40 -14.12 -3.30
N GLY A 381 -4.74 -14.24 -4.60
CA GLY A 381 -6.11 -14.07 -5.09
C GLY A 381 -6.58 -12.61 -5.14
N ALA A 382 -5.66 -11.64 -5.04
CA ALA A 382 -5.94 -10.22 -5.14
C ALA A 382 -6.39 -9.80 -6.56
N ASP A 383 -7.02 -8.62 -6.68
CA ASP A 383 -7.49 -8.09 -7.97
C ASP A 383 -6.32 -7.74 -8.91
N LEU A 384 -5.18 -7.34 -8.34
CA LEU A 384 -3.91 -7.06 -9.02
C LEU A 384 -2.75 -7.15 -8.02
N ALA A 385 -1.50 -7.21 -8.52
CA ALA A 385 -0.30 -7.13 -7.69
C ALA A 385 0.73 -6.15 -8.23
N LEU A 386 1.57 -5.63 -7.34
CA LEU A 386 2.68 -4.72 -7.65
C LEU A 386 3.99 -5.25 -7.05
N MET A 387 5.06 -5.24 -7.84
CA MET A 387 6.40 -5.69 -7.44
C MET A 387 7.44 -4.61 -7.68
N ASN A 388 8.22 -4.24 -6.67
CA ASN A 388 9.29 -3.27 -6.82
C ASN A 388 10.52 -3.89 -7.51
N PRO A 389 11.21 -3.14 -8.38
CA PRO A 389 12.35 -3.66 -9.14
C PRO A 389 13.53 -4.00 -8.22
N GLY A 390 13.68 -3.29 -7.10
CA GLY A 390 14.74 -3.56 -6.11
C GLY A 390 14.59 -4.88 -5.36
N GLY A 391 13.37 -5.43 -5.31
CA GLY A 391 13.04 -6.72 -4.72
C GLY A 391 13.49 -7.91 -5.57
N LEU A 392 13.79 -7.69 -6.86
CA LEU A 392 14.27 -8.70 -7.81
C LEU A 392 15.79 -8.66 -7.89
N ARG A 393 16.46 -9.78 -7.61
CA ARG A 393 17.93 -9.78 -7.40
C ARG A 393 18.72 -10.46 -8.50
N THR A 394 18.08 -11.36 -9.24
CA THR A 394 18.64 -12.00 -10.42
C THR A 394 17.55 -12.24 -11.46
N ASP A 395 17.99 -12.40 -12.70
CA ASP A 395 17.14 -12.86 -13.82
C ASP A 395 16.87 -14.37 -13.65
N ILE A 396 15.80 -14.89 -14.28
CA ILE A 396 15.61 -16.33 -14.47
C ILE A 396 16.06 -16.66 -15.88
N THR A 397 17.15 -17.40 -16.01
CA THR A 397 17.75 -17.73 -17.30
C THR A 397 17.19 -19.02 -17.86
N TYR A 398 16.97 -19.07 -19.17
CA TYR A 398 16.67 -20.29 -19.91
C TYR A 398 17.90 -21.18 -20.06
N ALA A 399 19.09 -20.60 -20.16
CA ALA A 399 20.31 -21.41 -20.23
C ALA A 399 20.51 -22.20 -18.93
N SER A 400 20.90 -23.47 -19.07
CA SER A 400 21.33 -24.33 -17.96
C SER A 400 22.31 -23.64 -17.00
N SER A 401 22.10 -23.82 -15.70
CA SER A 401 22.92 -23.22 -14.64
C SER A 401 24.01 -24.15 -14.10
N GLY A 402 24.08 -25.40 -14.58
CA GLY A 402 25.14 -26.33 -14.18
C GLY A 402 25.13 -27.69 -14.89
N ASP A 403 26.16 -28.50 -14.60
CA ASP A 403 26.31 -29.82 -15.18
C ASP A 403 25.13 -30.74 -14.83
N GLY A 404 24.39 -31.20 -15.84
CA GLY A 404 23.23 -32.08 -15.68
C GLY A 404 21.88 -31.36 -15.53
N ASP A 405 21.89 -30.03 -15.56
CA ASP A 405 20.68 -29.18 -15.57
C ASP A 405 20.24 -28.91 -17.03
N PRO A 406 19.02 -29.26 -17.47
CA PRO A 406 18.58 -28.98 -18.84
C PRO A 406 18.19 -27.51 -19.01
N ASP A 407 18.38 -26.98 -20.23
CA ASP A 407 17.88 -25.64 -20.57
C ASP A 407 16.38 -25.51 -20.27
N GLY A 408 16.02 -24.36 -19.71
CA GLY A 408 14.68 -23.99 -19.29
C GLY A 408 14.31 -24.51 -17.91
N ASN A 409 15.12 -25.34 -17.26
CA ASN A 409 14.83 -25.76 -15.88
C ASN A 409 14.93 -24.56 -14.93
N VAL A 410 14.00 -24.48 -13.98
CA VAL A 410 14.10 -23.56 -12.84
C VAL A 410 14.28 -24.41 -11.60
N THR A 411 15.39 -24.21 -10.91
CA THR A 411 15.71 -24.83 -9.64
C THR A 411 15.15 -24.03 -8.47
N TYR A 412 15.05 -24.68 -7.31
CA TYR A 412 14.63 -24.02 -6.07
C TYR A 412 15.55 -22.85 -5.71
N ARG A 413 16.87 -23.02 -5.89
CA ARG A 413 17.85 -21.97 -5.64
C ARG A 413 17.65 -20.77 -6.55
N GLU A 414 17.37 -21.00 -7.83
CA GLU A 414 17.13 -19.90 -8.78
C GLU A 414 15.88 -19.12 -8.40
N ALA A 415 14.75 -19.81 -8.12
CA ALA A 415 13.53 -19.17 -7.63
C ALA A 415 13.79 -18.37 -6.33
N ALA A 416 14.54 -18.94 -5.39
CA ALA A 416 14.91 -18.27 -4.14
C ALA A 416 15.82 -17.05 -4.36
N THR A 417 16.74 -17.13 -5.31
CA THR A 417 17.69 -16.05 -5.56
C THR A 417 17.03 -14.87 -6.27
N VAL A 418 15.91 -15.07 -6.99
CA VAL A 418 15.12 -13.97 -7.55
C VAL A 418 14.55 -13.09 -6.44
N GLN A 419 13.94 -13.69 -5.42
CA GLN A 419 13.35 -13.00 -4.26
C GLN A 419 13.95 -13.52 -2.93
N PRO A 420 15.20 -13.17 -2.60
CA PRO A 420 15.94 -13.80 -1.51
C PRO A 420 15.61 -13.24 -0.12
N PHE A 421 14.72 -12.26 -0.04
CA PHE A 421 14.42 -11.54 1.20
C PHE A 421 13.42 -12.26 2.10
N ALA A 422 12.78 -13.31 1.57
CA ALA A 422 11.72 -14.03 2.24
C ALA A 422 10.64 -13.06 2.76
N ASN A 423 10.19 -12.16 1.87
CA ASN A 423 9.11 -11.24 2.21
C ASN A 423 7.79 -12.02 2.30
N THR A 424 6.97 -11.68 3.29
CA THR A 424 5.58 -12.11 3.33
C THR A 424 4.75 -11.31 2.32
N MET A 425 3.72 -11.95 1.78
CA MET A 425 2.78 -11.38 0.85
C MET A 425 1.65 -10.73 1.63
N MET A 426 1.46 -9.44 1.39
CA MET A 426 0.42 -8.63 2.00
C MET A 426 -0.68 -8.36 0.98
N THR A 427 -1.91 -8.26 1.44
CA THR A 427 -3.00 -7.64 0.68
C THR A 427 -3.41 -6.34 1.32
N THR A 428 -3.70 -5.32 0.53
CA THR A 428 -4.25 -4.05 0.99
C THR A 428 -5.32 -3.53 0.04
N THR A 429 -6.31 -2.80 0.55
CA THR A 429 -7.37 -2.19 -0.25
C THR A 429 -6.98 -0.76 -0.64
N LEU A 430 -6.85 -0.50 -1.94
CA LEU A 430 -6.61 0.83 -2.49
C LEU A 430 -7.82 1.34 -3.28
N THR A 431 -8.13 2.63 -3.14
CA THR A 431 -8.99 3.32 -4.09
C THR A 431 -8.27 3.55 -5.43
N GLY A 432 -9.00 3.78 -6.53
CA GLY A 432 -8.40 4.13 -7.81
C GLY A 432 -7.55 5.41 -7.73
N ALA A 433 -7.92 6.36 -6.87
CA ALA A 433 -7.09 7.54 -6.59
C ALA A 433 -5.76 7.17 -5.92
N GLN A 434 -5.78 6.27 -4.93
CA GLN A 434 -4.57 5.78 -4.26
C GLN A 434 -3.71 4.93 -5.20
N LEU A 435 -4.32 4.04 -6.00
CA LEU A 435 -3.60 3.26 -7.01
C LEU A 435 -2.88 4.16 -8.01
N LYS A 436 -3.55 5.22 -8.49
CA LYS A 436 -2.90 6.24 -9.33
C LYS A 436 -1.71 6.87 -8.60
N GLN A 437 -1.89 7.28 -7.35
CA GLN A 437 -0.83 7.91 -6.57
C GLN A 437 0.37 6.97 -6.37
N VAL A 438 0.16 5.67 -6.12
CA VAL A 438 1.24 4.66 -6.05
C VAL A 438 2.01 4.58 -7.37
N LEU A 439 1.32 4.62 -8.51
CA LEU A 439 1.98 4.63 -9.82
C LEU A 439 2.73 5.95 -10.09
N GLU A 440 2.27 7.08 -9.57
CA GLU A 440 2.99 8.37 -9.62
C GLU A 440 4.24 8.36 -8.73
N GLU A 441 4.23 7.64 -7.61
CA GLU A 441 5.38 7.49 -6.72
C GLU A 441 6.57 6.73 -7.37
N GLN A 442 6.37 6.10 -8.53
CA GLN A 442 7.47 5.55 -9.33
C GLN A 442 8.51 6.62 -9.69
N TRP A 443 8.09 7.87 -9.89
CA TRP A 443 8.99 9.02 -10.05
C TRP A 443 9.43 9.52 -8.68
N GLN A 444 10.65 9.17 -8.31
CA GLN A 444 11.17 9.33 -6.96
C GLN A 444 11.44 10.79 -6.60
N PRO A 445 11.46 11.14 -5.29
CA PRO A 445 11.74 12.50 -4.84
C PRO A 445 13.05 13.07 -5.42
N ALA A 446 13.04 14.38 -5.72
CA ALA A 446 14.18 15.06 -6.31
C ALA A 446 15.47 14.85 -5.48
N GLY A 447 16.54 14.41 -6.13
CA GLY A 447 17.82 14.10 -5.49
C GLY A 447 18.00 12.64 -5.08
N ALA A 448 17.00 11.78 -5.27
CA ALA A 448 17.16 10.34 -5.15
C ALA A 448 18.26 9.83 -6.11
N SER A 449 19.04 8.85 -5.66
CA SER A 449 20.10 8.22 -6.47
C SER A 449 19.56 7.44 -7.67
N ARG A 450 18.27 7.05 -7.60
CA ARG A 450 17.51 6.44 -8.68
C ARG A 450 16.26 7.29 -8.92
N PRO A 451 16.14 7.98 -10.06
CA PRO A 451 15.05 8.92 -10.30
C PRO A 451 13.71 8.23 -10.57
N ILE A 452 13.73 6.98 -11.05
CA ILE A 452 12.54 6.18 -11.31
C ILE A 452 12.74 4.77 -10.71
N LEU A 453 11.72 4.27 -10.04
CA LEU A 453 11.56 2.87 -9.64
C LEU A 453 10.31 2.32 -10.31
N LYS A 454 10.47 1.70 -11.48
CA LYS A 454 9.35 1.16 -12.26
C LYS A 454 8.82 -0.11 -11.62
N LEU A 455 7.58 -0.09 -11.17
CA LEU A 455 6.89 -1.24 -10.61
C LEU A 455 6.60 -2.26 -11.71
N GLY A 456 6.91 -3.53 -11.46
CA GLY A 456 6.28 -4.64 -12.16
C GLY A 456 4.82 -4.70 -11.75
N VAL A 457 3.93 -4.85 -12.74
CA VAL A 457 2.48 -4.89 -12.50
C VAL A 457 1.92 -6.20 -13.03
N SER A 458 0.97 -6.80 -12.32
CA SER A 458 0.32 -8.02 -12.78
C SER A 458 -0.49 -7.78 -14.06
N GLN A 459 -0.77 -8.81 -14.85
CA GLN A 459 -1.42 -8.73 -16.17
C GLN A 459 -2.81 -8.08 -16.10
N ALA A 460 -3.45 -8.12 -14.93
CA ALA A 460 -4.70 -7.43 -14.68
C ALA A 460 -4.58 -5.91 -14.83
N LEU A 461 -3.43 -5.29 -14.57
CA LEU A 461 -3.24 -3.83 -14.59
C LEU A 461 -2.46 -3.39 -15.83
N SER A 462 -3.00 -2.40 -16.56
CA SER A 462 -2.24 -1.63 -17.55
C SER A 462 -2.52 -0.14 -17.42
N TYR A 463 -1.58 0.69 -17.82
CA TYR A 463 -1.72 2.14 -17.71
C TYR A 463 -0.95 2.90 -18.80
N THR A 464 -1.37 4.13 -19.05
CA THR A 464 -0.63 5.08 -19.91
C THR A 464 -0.11 6.24 -19.08
N TYR A 465 0.98 6.85 -19.52
CA TYR A 465 1.58 7.99 -18.82
C TYR A 465 2.21 9.01 -19.76
N ASP A 466 2.35 10.25 -19.32
CA ASP A 466 3.12 11.30 -19.98
C ASP A 466 4.48 11.45 -19.26
N PRO A 467 5.59 11.02 -19.87
CA PRO A 467 6.93 11.13 -19.26
C PRO A 467 7.40 12.57 -19.07
N THR A 468 6.76 13.54 -19.75
CA THR A 468 7.11 14.97 -19.72
C THR A 468 6.25 15.78 -18.75
N ALA A 469 5.19 15.19 -18.22
CA ALA A 469 4.32 15.83 -17.24
C ALA A 469 5.06 16.18 -15.94
N ALA A 470 4.47 17.07 -15.15
CA ALA A 470 4.98 17.37 -13.82
C ALA A 470 4.79 16.16 -12.89
N ALA A 471 5.68 16.04 -11.89
CA ALA A 471 5.57 15.01 -10.85
C ALA A 471 4.17 15.00 -10.21
N GLY A 472 3.59 13.80 -10.06
CA GLY A 472 2.21 13.61 -9.60
C GLY A 472 1.15 13.81 -10.69
N SER A 473 1.55 13.91 -11.96
CA SER A 473 0.63 14.04 -13.10
C SER A 473 1.09 13.24 -14.33
N HIS A 474 1.97 12.26 -14.15
CA HIS A 474 2.42 11.39 -15.23
C HIS A 474 1.31 10.43 -15.68
N ILE A 475 0.60 9.79 -14.75
CA ILE A 475 -0.37 8.74 -15.06
C ILE A 475 -1.63 9.36 -15.70
N THR A 476 -1.89 8.99 -16.95
CA THR A 476 -3.01 9.53 -17.74
C THR A 476 -4.22 8.60 -17.70
N THR A 477 -4.02 7.28 -17.83
CA THR A 477 -5.10 6.29 -17.76
C THR A 477 -4.65 5.04 -17.03
N MET A 478 -5.61 4.33 -16.45
CA MET A 478 -5.40 3.00 -15.87
C MET A 478 -6.57 2.10 -16.24
N THR A 479 -6.28 0.83 -16.50
CA THR A 479 -7.30 -0.20 -16.64
C THR A 479 -6.97 -1.40 -15.75
N VAL A 480 -7.99 -1.98 -15.14
CA VAL A 480 -7.90 -3.23 -14.38
C VAL A 480 -8.84 -4.24 -15.04
N ASN A 481 -8.32 -5.39 -15.45
CA ASN A 481 -9.01 -6.42 -16.23
C ASN A 481 -9.72 -5.83 -17.47
N GLY A 482 -9.09 -4.85 -18.12
CA GLY A 482 -9.60 -4.14 -19.30
C GLY A 482 -10.66 -3.07 -19.02
N ALA A 483 -11.12 -2.89 -17.78
CA ALA A 483 -12.05 -1.83 -17.40
C ALA A 483 -11.30 -0.58 -16.93
N THR A 484 -11.70 0.61 -17.41
CA THR A 484 -11.12 1.89 -16.96
C THR A 484 -11.35 2.11 -15.47
N VAL A 485 -10.31 2.54 -14.77
CA VAL A 485 -10.35 2.81 -13.32
C VAL A 485 -10.87 4.21 -13.05
N SER A 486 -11.95 4.31 -12.25
CA SER A 486 -12.42 5.55 -11.63
C SER A 486 -11.66 5.82 -10.33
N PRO A 487 -11.50 7.09 -9.90
CA PRO A 487 -10.88 7.43 -8.62
C PRO A 487 -11.52 6.77 -7.38
N THR A 488 -12.80 6.40 -7.47
CA THR A 488 -13.57 5.81 -6.36
C THR A 488 -13.65 4.28 -6.40
N ASP A 489 -13.18 3.63 -7.46
CA ASP A 489 -13.15 2.18 -7.52
C ASP A 489 -12.20 1.65 -6.44
N THR A 490 -12.43 0.45 -5.94
CA THR A 490 -11.58 -0.16 -4.90
C THR A 490 -11.05 -1.49 -5.38
N PHE A 491 -9.77 -1.74 -5.12
CA PHE A 491 -9.08 -2.95 -5.50
C PHE A 491 -8.36 -3.54 -4.29
N THR A 492 -8.43 -4.86 -4.15
CA THR A 492 -7.50 -5.60 -3.30
C THR A 492 -6.20 -5.76 -4.07
N VAL A 493 -5.12 -5.21 -3.54
CA VAL A 493 -3.81 -5.16 -4.18
C VAL A 493 -2.84 -6.02 -3.37
N ALA A 494 -2.18 -6.97 -4.04
CA ALA A 494 -1.10 -7.75 -3.45
C ALA A 494 0.25 -7.03 -3.62
N VAL A 495 1.01 -6.97 -2.53
CA VAL A 495 2.37 -6.43 -2.49
C VAL A 495 3.20 -7.25 -1.52
N ASN A 496 4.53 -7.17 -1.61
CA ASN A 496 5.39 -7.70 -0.55
C ASN A 496 5.35 -6.81 0.71
N SER A 497 5.72 -7.37 1.87
CA SER A 497 5.66 -6.65 3.15
C SER A 497 6.55 -5.40 3.22
N PHE A 498 7.66 -5.36 2.47
CA PHE A 498 8.47 -4.14 2.33
C PHE A 498 7.69 -3.00 1.67
N LEU A 499 6.97 -3.27 0.58
CA LEU A 499 6.13 -2.29 -0.10
C LEU A 499 4.89 -1.91 0.71
N ALA A 500 4.25 -2.87 1.39
CA ALA A 500 3.12 -2.60 2.27
C ALA A 500 3.45 -1.59 3.38
N ALA A 501 4.70 -1.61 3.87
CA ALA A 501 5.20 -0.66 4.86
C ALA A 501 5.62 0.70 4.27
N GLY A 502 5.39 0.95 2.98
CA GLY A 502 5.78 2.18 2.29
C GLY A 502 7.25 2.24 1.85
N GLY A 503 7.90 1.08 1.74
CA GLY A 503 9.27 0.96 1.23
C GLY A 503 9.45 1.59 -0.15
N ASP A 504 10.69 1.94 -0.50
CA ASP A 504 11.04 2.58 -1.79
C ASP A 504 10.29 3.91 -2.07
N ASN A 505 9.85 4.60 -1.01
CA ASN A 505 9.03 5.82 -1.04
C ASN A 505 7.62 5.63 -1.63
N PHE A 506 7.11 4.41 -1.68
CA PHE A 506 5.72 4.14 -2.06
C PHE A 506 4.77 4.35 -0.86
N THR A 507 4.82 5.54 -0.26
CA THR A 507 4.16 5.86 1.02
C THR A 507 2.66 5.65 0.99
N THR A 508 2.02 5.80 -0.17
CA THR A 508 0.58 5.60 -0.31
C THR A 508 0.15 4.15 -0.04
N LEU A 509 1.04 3.16 -0.24
CA LEU A 509 0.74 1.77 0.10
C LEU A 509 0.53 1.56 1.61
N ALA A 510 1.24 2.31 2.45
CA ALA A 510 1.07 2.26 3.91
C ALA A 510 -0.26 2.88 4.38
N GLU A 511 -0.93 3.66 3.52
CA GLU A 511 -2.25 4.27 3.80
C GLU A 511 -3.42 3.38 3.35
N GLY A 512 -3.13 2.21 2.75
CA GLY A 512 -4.15 1.28 2.29
C GLY A 512 -4.99 0.72 3.44
N ALA A 513 -6.28 0.44 3.16
CA ALA A 513 -7.21 -0.07 4.14
C ALA A 513 -7.21 -1.60 4.17
N ASN A 514 -7.62 -2.20 5.29
CA ASN A 514 -7.68 -3.67 5.46
C ASN A 514 -6.37 -4.37 5.10
N THR A 515 -5.23 -3.73 5.38
CA THR A 515 -3.91 -4.33 5.16
C THR A 515 -3.79 -5.56 6.05
N ALA A 516 -3.49 -6.70 5.43
CA ALA A 516 -3.38 -7.98 6.13
C ALA A 516 -2.24 -8.79 5.51
N ASP A 517 -1.51 -9.50 6.37
CA ASP A 517 -0.62 -10.56 5.93
C ASP A 517 -1.48 -11.74 5.43
N THR A 518 -1.04 -12.38 4.35
CA THR A 518 -1.73 -13.54 3.78
C THR A 518 -1.22 -14.87 4.32
N GLY A 519 -0.15 -14.84 5.12
CA GLY A 519 0.59 -16.03 5.55
C GLY A 519 1.49 -16.64 4.50
N LYS A 520 1.53 -16.04 3.30
CA LYS A 520 2.28 -16.57 2.17
C LYS A 520 3.59 -15.84 2.03
N VAL A 521 4.59 -16.56 1.55
CA VAL A 521 5.95 -16.04 1.38
C VAL A 521 6.25 -16.01 -0.12
N ASP A 522 7.07 -15.05 -0.55
CA ASP A 522 7.43 -14.89 -1.96
C ASP A 522 7.94 -16.18 -2.63
N LEU A 523 8.96 -16.81 -2.05
CA LEU A 523 9.56 -18.03 -2.58
C LEU A 523 8.55 -19.17 -2.68
N GLN A 524 7.80 -19.44 -1.60
CA GLN A 524 6.78 -20.49 -1.62
C GLN A 524 5.69 -20.20 -2.65
N SER A 525 5.28 -18.94 -2.80
CA SER A 525 4.29 -18.53 -3.81
C SER A 525 4.77 -18.86 -5.23
N MET A 526 6.05 -18.64 -5.52
CA MET A 526 6.65 -18.97 -6.81
C MET A 526 6.75 -20.49 -7.05
N VAL A 527 7.15 -21.24 -6.02
CA VAL A 527 7.21 -22.71 -6.08
C VAL A 527 5.83 -23.32 -6.27
N ASP A 528 4.82 -22.84 -5.55
CA ASP A 528 3.43 -23.28 -5.69
C ASP A 528 2.88 -22.95 -7.08
N TRP A 529 3.23 -21.78 -7.62
CA TRP A 529 2.84 -21.40 -8.97
C TRP A 529 3.44 -22.37 -10.00
N PHE A 530 4.72 -22.73 -9.90
CA PHE A 530 5.31 -23.71 -10.80
C PHE A 530 4.78 -25.13 -10.58
N SER A 531 4.49 -25.52 -9.34
CA SER A 531 3.81 -26.79 -9.04
C SER A 531 2.44 -26.88 -9.72
N ALA A 532 1.69 -25.77 -9.77
CA ALA A 532 0.38 -25.70 -10.39
C ALA A 532 0.42 -25.54 -11.92
N ASN A 533 1.38 -24.79 -12.47
CA ASN A 533 1.40 -24.38 -13.89
C ASN A 533 2.48 -25.07 -14.72
N GLY A 534 3.53 -25.60 -14.09
CA GLY A 534 4.65 -26.34 -14.69
C GLY A 534 5.66 -25.47 -15.44
N THR A 535 5.20 -24.69 -16.41
CA THR A 535 6.09 -23.90 -17.30
C THR A 535 5.61 -22.46 -17.44
N ALA A 536 6.53 -21.50 -17.31
CA ALA A 536 6.30 -20.08 -17.55
C ALA A 536 6.86 -19.63 -18.90
N THR A 537 6.19 -18.68 -19.54
CA THR A 537 6.63 -18.03 -20.78
C THR A 537 6.67 -16.53 -20.56
N PRO A 538 7.77 -15.82 -20.89
CA PRO A 538 7.83 -14.37 -20.78
C PRO A 538 6.73 -13.70 -21.61
N ASP A 539 6.01 -12.77 -20.98
CA ASP A 539 5.05 -11.90 -21.63
C ASP A 539 5.79 -10.70 -22.23
N ASN A 540 5.80 -10.60 -23.55
CA ASN A 540 6.47 -9.51 -24.27
C ASN A 540 5.59 -8.25 -24.38
N ALA A 541 4.34 -8.29 -23.95
CA ALA A 541 3.48 -7.11 -23.95
C ALA A 541 3.89 -6.14 -22.83
N GLN A 542 4.03 -4.87 -23.19
CA GLN A 542 4.21 -3.78 -22.22
C GLN A 542 2.89 -3.51 -21.50
N ARG A 543 2.95 -3.32 -20.18
CA ARG A 543 1.80 -3.02 -19.32
C ARG A 543 1.73 -1.53 -18.99
N ALA A 544 2.82 -0.78 -19.21
CA ALA A 544 2.85 0.67 -19.15
C ALA A 544 3.31 1.27 -20.49
N VAL A 545 2.57 2.23 -21.05
CA VAL A 545 2.94 2.87 -22.33
C VAL A 545 2.99 4.39 -22.17
N GLY A 546 4.10 5.00 -22.59
CA GLY A 546 4.24 6.45 -22.64
C GLY A 546 3.51 7.03 -23.84
N VAL A 547 2.65 8.02 -23.62
CA VAL A 547 1.82 8.64 -24.65
C VAL A 547 1.74 10.14 -24.44
N VAL A 548 2.23 10.91 -25.42
CA VAL A 548 2.04 12.36 -25.48
C VAL A 548 1.37 12.73 -26.80
N LEU A 549 0.15 13.26 -26.72
CA LEU A 549 -0.56 13.81 -27.88
C LEU A 549 -0.26 15.31 -28.02
N SER A 550 -0.07 15.77 -29.25
CA SER A 550 0.04 17.20 -29.56
C SER A 550 -1.21 17.93 -29.06
N PRO A 551 -1.09 19.08 -28.38
CA PRO A 551 -2.24 19.75 -27.77
C PRO A 551 -3.32 20.08 -28.81
N PRO A 552 -4.60 20.03 -28.43
CA PRO A 552 -5.69 20.42 -29.33
C PRO A 552 -5.64 21.91 -29.67
N ASP A 553 -6.36 22.27 -30.73
CA ASP A 553 -6.66 23.66 -31.06
C ASP A 553 -7.56 24.31 -29.97
N ALA A 554 -7.84 25.61 -30.11
CA ALA A 554 -8.54 26.40 -29.08
C ALA A 554 -9.97 25.90 -28.79
N ASP A 555 -10.57 25.19 -29.72
CA ASP A 555 -11.91 24.58 -29.69
C ASP A 555 -11.89 23.09 -29.29
N GLY A 556 -10.71 22.52 -28.98
CA GLY A 556 -10.55 21.09 -28.72
C GLY A 556 -10.04 20.35 -29.96
N TYR A 557 -9.97 19.03 -29.89
CA TYR A 557 -9.69 18.21 -31.08
C TYR A 557 -10.95 18.16 -31.95
N SER A 558 -10.82 18.36 -33.25
CA SER A 558 -11.93 18.32 -34.20
C SER A 558 -11.65 17.34 -35.34
N ALA A 559 -12.70 16.87 -36.00
CA ALA A 559 -12.56 16.12 -37.24
C ALA A 559 -11.72 16.92 -38.27
N GLY A 560 -10.75 16.25 -38.89
CA GLY A 560 -9.80 16.88 -39.82
C GLY A 560 -8.53 17.44 -39.17
N ASP A 561 -8.46 17.52 -37.83
CA ASP A 561 -7.24 17.95 -37.15
C ASP A 561 -6.11 16.94 -37.36
N THR A 562 -4.89 17.48 -37.47
CA THR A 562 -3.67 16.67 -37.51
C THR A 562 -3.11 16.55 -36.11
N VAL A 563 -3.06 15.32 -35.60
CA VAL A 563 -2.55 15.00 -34.26
C VAL A 563 -1.24 14.26 -34.39
N THR A 564 -0.24 14.68 -33.62
CA THR A 564 1.00 13.93 -33.44
C THR A 564 0.95 13.18 -32.11
N ALA A 565 1.26 11.89 -32.14
CA ALA A 565 1.44 11.05 -30.96
C ALA A 565 2.91 10.68 -30.83
N ASN A 566 3.53 11.04 -29.69
CA ASN A 566 4.88 10.65 -29.32
C ASN A 566 4.72 9.49 -28.33
N LEU A 567 5.18 8.31 -28.73
CA LEU A 567 5.04 7.08 -27.96
C LEU A 567 6.40 6.64 -27.40
N SER A 568 6.37 6.00 -26.23
CA SER A 568 7.52 5.40 -25.56
C SER A 568 7.10 4.22 -24.68
N SER A 569 8.05 3.52 -24.08
CA SER A 569 7.84 2.25 -23.38
C SER A 569 7.10 1.23 -24.26
N LEU A 570 7.62 1.02 -25.48
CA LEU A 570 7.13 -0.01 -26.41
C LEU A 570 8.06 -1.22 -26.47
N ALA A 571 9.21 -1.16 -25.80
CA ALA A 571 10.24 -2.21 -25.83
C ALA A 571 10.81 -2.46 -24.44
N PHE A 572 11.01 -3.73 -24.08
CA PHE A 572 11.85 -4.10 -22.95
C PHE A 572 13.34 -3.86 -23.30
N SER A 573 14.19 -3.80 -22.28
CA SER A 573 15.57 -3.31 -22.40
C SER A 573 16.66 -4.36 -22.23
N ALA A 574 16.32 -5.65 -22.09
CA ALA A 574 17.26 -6.70 -21.70
C ALA A 574 17.45 -7.81 -22.74
N GLY A 575 17.00 -7.61 -23.97
CA GLY A 575 17.19 -8.53 -25.09
C GLY A 575 15.96 -9.38 -25.41
N GLU A 576 14.80 -9.02 -24.86
CA GLU A 576 13.49 -9.54 -25.26
C GLU A 576 13.18 -9.29 -26.74
N GLN A 577 12.06 -9.84 -27.20
CA GLN A 577 11.59 -9.61 -28.56
C GLN A 577 11.40 -8.11 -28.83
N ALA A 578 12.20 -7.57 -29.75
CA ALA A 578 12.09 -6.18 -30.16
C ALA A 578 10.76 -5.93 -30.91
N PRO A 579 10.07 -4.81 -30.62
CA PRO A 579 8.89 -4.41 -31.38
C PRO A 579 9.29 -4.04 -32.83
N ASP A 580 8.38 -4.28 -33.76
CA ASP A 580 8.54 -3.95 -35.18
C ASP A 580 7.92 -2.58 -35.51
N GLU A 581 6.60 -2.51 -35.55
CA GLU A 581 5.82 -1.33 -35.86
C GLU A 581 4.72 -1.15 -34.80
N VAL A 582 4.43 0.11 -34.50
CA VAL A 582 3.30 0.49 -33.66
C VAL A 582 2.22 1.14 -34.52
N THR A 583 0.98 0.80 -34.22
CA THR A 583 -0.20 1.29 -34.93
C THR A 583 -1.09 2.06 -33.95
N ILE A 584 -1.62 3.19 -34.42
CA ILE A 584 -2.72 3.92 -33.77
C ILE A 584 -3.97 3.71 -34.60
N SER A 585 -5.04 3.27 -33.95
CA SER A 585 -6.36 3.06 -34.56
C SER A 585 -7.47 3.72 -33.77
N LEU A 586 -8.59 3.99 -34.43
CA LEU A 586 -9.85 4.43 -33.82
C LEU A 586 -10.97 3.47 -34.27
N GLY A 587 -11.44 2.62 -33.36
CA GLY A 587 -12.25 1.48 -33.73
C GLY A 587 -11.50 0.55 -34.68
N ASP A 588 -12.13 0.15 -35.78
CA ASP A 588 -11.50 -0.71 -36.80
C ASP A 588 -10.63 0.06 -37.81
N ALA A 589 -10.56 1.39 -37.70
CA ALA A 589 -9.82 2.24 -38.64
C ALA A 589 -8.38 2.47 -38.16
N GLU A 590 -7.40 1.93 -38.90
CA GLU A 590 -5.99 2.29 -38.75
C GLU A 590 -5.78 3.75 -39.18
N LEU A 591 -5.24 4.56 -38.27
CA LEU A 591 -5.00 5.99 -38.50
C LEU A 591 -3.56 6.28 -38.90
N ALA A 592 -2.59 5.61 -38.27
CA ALA A 592 -1.17 5.69 -38.59
C ALA A 592 -0.41 4.47 -38.07
N THR A 593 0.69 4.15 -38.75
CA THR A 593 1.66 3.12 -38.35
C THR A 593 3.07 3.68 -38.50
N SER A 594 3.98 3.31 -37.60
CA SER A 594 5.38 3.74 -37.63
C SER A 594 6.30 2.67 -37.05
N ALA A 595 7.55 2.62 -37.53
CA ALA A 595 8.56 1.74 -36.97
C ALA A 595 8.95 2.18 -35.55
N VAL A 596 9.25 1.21 -34.69
CA VAL A 596 9.66 1.48 -33.31
C VAL A 596 11.19 1.56 -33.21
N ASP A 597 11.71 2.61 -32.56
CA ASP A 597 13.13 2.74 -32.18
C ASP A 597 13.38 2.07 -30.81
N PRO A 598 14.01 0.88 -30.76
CA PRO A 598 14.21 0.14 -29.51
C PRO A 598 15.37 0.67 -28.67
N THR A 599 15.98 1.81 -29.02
CA THR A 599 17.13 2.35 -28.29
C THR A 599 16.78 2.61 -26.81
N VAL A 600 17.51 1.94 -25.91
CA VAL A 600 17.37 2.05 -24.45
C VAL A 600 17.77 3.43 -23.96
N ILE A 601 16.99 3.99 -23.04
CA ILE A 601 17.28 5.26 -22.35
C ILE A 601 17.54 4.96 -20.88
N ASP A 602 18.77 5.24 -20.45
CA ASP A 602 19.22 4.90 -19.11
C ASP A 602 18.36 5.54 -18.00
N ALA A 603 18.16 4.78 -16.92
CA ALA A 603 17.42 5.18 -15.72
C ALA A 603 15.95 5.58 -15.97
N SER A 604 15.35 5.12 -17.07
CA SER A 604 13.96 5.38 -17.42
C SER A 604 13.34 4.20 -18.19
N ASP A 605 12.05 4.29 -18.46
CA ASP A 605 11.29 3.29 -19.21
C ASP A 605 11.08 3.69 -20.69
N GLU A 606 11.85 4.67 -21.18
CA GLU A 606 11.55 5.31 -22.46
C GLU A 606 12.15 4.58 -23.67
N ALA A 607 12.35 3.26 -23.56
CA ALA A 607 12.79 2.39 -24.65
C ALA A 607 11.62 2.05 -25.58
N GLY A 608 11.88 1.89 -26.88
CA GLY A 608 10.82 1.64 -27.86
C GLY A 608 10.01 2.91 -28.13
N ARG A 609 10.58 3.86 -28.89
CA ARG A 609 9.92 5.14 -29.22
C ARG A 609 9.39 5.17 -30.63
N ALA A 610 8.30 5.88 -30.84
CA ALA A 610 7.78 6.15 -32.17
C ALA A 610 7.01 7.47 -32.21
N ASP A 611 7.22 8.24 -33.28
CA ASP A 611 6.42 9.42 -33.59
C ASP A 611 5.46 9.07 -34.72
N LEU A 612 4.17 9.35 -34.49
CA LEU A 612 3.11 9.14 -35.47
C LEU A 612 2.35 10.44 -35.68
N THR A 613 1.93 10.69 -36.91
CA THR A 613 1.03 11.79 -37.24
C THR A 613 -0.16 11.21 -37.97
N PHE A 614 -1.36 11.52 -37.48
CA PHE A 614 -2.61 11.07 -38.09
C PHE A 614 -3.61 12.21 -38.17
N THR A 615 -4.64 12.03 -38.99
CA THR A 615 -5.77 12.96 -39.08
C THR A 615 -6.98 12.35 -38.41
N ILE A 616 -7.67 13.12 -37.57
CA ILE A 616 -8.93 12.69 -36.97
C ILE A 616 -9.97 12.48 -38.09
N PRO A 617 -10.58 11.29 -38.22
CA PRO A 617 -11.54 11.02 -39.28
C PRO A 617 -12.76 11.97 -39.28
N ASP A 618 -13.43 12.09 -40.42
CA ASP A 618 -14.72 12.78 -40.47
C ASP A 618 -15.80 11.96 -39.74
N GLY A 619 -16.76 12.65 -39.11
CA GLY A 619 -17.95 12.02 -38.52
C GLY A 619 -17.72 11.35 -37.15
N VAL A 620 -16.59 11.60 -36.49
CA VAL A 620 -16.37 11.25 -35.08
C VAL A 620 -16.49 12.49 -34.20
N GLU A 621 -17.16 12.35 -33.06
CA GLU A 621 -17.37 13.39 -32.06
C GLU A 621 -17.55 12.77 -30.66
N GLY A 622 -17.42 13.58 -29.62
CA GLY A 622 -17.49 13.18 -28.22
C GLY A 622 -16.28 12.35 -27.75
N ALA A 623 -16.47 11.64 -26.63
CA ALA A 623 -15.47 10.76 -26.06
C ALA A 623 -15.17 9.58 -26.98
N GLN A 624 -13.91 9.50 -27.42
CA GLN A 624 -13.38 8.42 -28.24
C GLN A 624 -12.19 7.74 -27.52
N SER A 625 -11.79 6.58 -28.03
CA SER A 625 -10.64 5.84 -27.52
C SER A 625 -9.75 5.41 -28.68
N LEU A 626 -8.52 5.93 -28.72
CA LEU A 626 -7.48 5.46 -29.62
C LEU A 626 -6.90 4.16 -29.07
N THR A 627 -6.69 3.16 -29.92
CA THR A 627 -5.94 1.97 -29.57
C THR A 627 -4.51 2.08 -30.11
N VAL A 628 -3.54 2.07 -29.20
CA VAL A 628 -2.11 1.95 -29.52
C VAL A 628 -1.74 0.48 -29.42
N SER A 629 -1.26 -0.13 -30.49
CA SER A 629 -0.96 -1.56 -30.54
C SER A 629 0.38 -1.87 -31.21
N VAL A 630 1.12 -2.83 -30.65
CA VAL A 630 2.32 -3.42 -31.24
C VAL A 630 2.07 -4.92 -31.42
N ALA A 631 1.75 -5.33 -32.65
CA ALA A 631 1.27 -6.68 -32.91
C ALA A 631 2.35 -7.76 -32.65
N SER A 632 3.62 -7.44 -32.89
CA SER A 632 4.73 -8.39 -32.67
C SER A 632 4.92 -8.77 -31.21
N THR A 633 4.74 -7.84 -30.28
CA THR A 633 4.92 -8.06 -28.85
C THR A 633 3.61 -8.33 -28.11
N GLY A 634 2.47 -7.97 -28.70
CA GLY A 634 1.16 -8.08 -28.08
C GLY A 634 0.74 -6.88 -27.24
N THR A 635 1.57 -5.83 -27.16
CA THR A 635 1.25 -4.59 -26.44
C THR A 635 -0.02 -3.95 -27.01
N SER A 636 -0.99 -3.60 -26.16
CA SER A 636 -2.21 -2.89 -26.56
C SER A 636 -2.75 -2.04 -25.42
N VAL A 637 -2.85 -0.72 -25.61
CA VAL A 637 -3.41 0.22 -24.63
C VAL A 637 -4.46 1.14 -25.26
N GLN A 638 -5.37 1.64 -24.41
CA GLN A 638 -6.42 2.58 -24.79
C GLN A 638 -6.05 4.00 -24.35
N VAL A 639 -6.16 4.96 -25.27
CA VAL A 639 -5.88 6.38 -25.02
C VAL A 639 -7.14 7.19 -25.30
N PRO A 640 -7.80 7.74 -24.26
CA PRO A 640 -9.01 8.53 -24.43
C PRO A 640 -8.68 9.84 -25.14
N ILE A 641 -9.56 10.24 -26.05
CA ILE A 641 -9.50 11.52 -26.75
C ILE A 641 -10.92 12.09 -26.87
N GLU A 642 -11.10 13.34 -26.47
CA GLU A 642 -12.39 14.03 -26.61
C GLU A 642 -12.39 14.83 -27.92
N ILE A 643 -13.33 14.52 -28.81
CA ILE A 643 -13.46 15.20 -30.10
C ILE A 643 -14.65 16.17 -30.03
N ALA A 644 -14.40 17.46 -30.23
CA ALA A 644 -15.41 18.49 -30.26
C ALA A 644 -16.43 18.24 -31.39
N ALA A 645 -17.69 18.54 -31.09
CA ALA A 645 -18.72 18.62 -32.12
C ALA A 645 -18.36 19.73 -33.12
N PRO A 646 -18.66 19.56 -34.42
CA PRO A 646 -18.35 20.56 -35.43
C PRO A 646 -18.95 21.92 -35.08
N ALA A 647 -18.16 22.99 -35.23
CA ALA A 647 -18.61 24.34 -34.95
C ALA A 647 -19.78 24.75 -35.88
N PHE A 648 -20.91 25.16 -35.30
CA PHE A 648 -22.07 25.66 -36.05
C PHE A 648 -21.73 26.96 -36.80
N ASP A 649 -21.71 26.90 -38.13
CA ASP A 649 -21.37 28.01 -39.03
C ASP A 649 -22.61 28.78 -39.55
N GLY A 650 -23.79 28.43 -39.05
CA GLY A 650 -25.05 28.94 -39.58
C GLY A 650 -25.20 30.46 -39.44
N ALA A 651 -25.66 31.08 -40.51
CA ALA A 651 -25.85 32.52 -40.60
C ALA A 651 -27.32 32.85 -40.91
N VAL A 652 -27.84 33.94 -40.34
CA VAL A 652 -29.16 34.48 -40.70
C VAL A 652 -29.06 35.95 -41.06
N THR A 653 -29.76 36.35 -42.12
CA THR A 653 -29.91 37.74 -42.55
C THR A 653 -31.38 38.13 -42.64
N VAL A 654 -31.63 39.42 -42.50
CA VAL A 654 -32.97 40.01 -42.58
C VAL A 654 -33.05 41.00 -43.74
N SER A 655 -34.17 41.02 -44.46
CA SER A 655 -34.34 41.92 -45.60
C SER A 655 -34.36 43.40 -45.24
N ALA A 656 -34.65 43.74 -43.98
CA ALA A 656 -34.65 45.10 -43.48
C ALA A 656 -34.25 45.14 -42.00
N LYS A 657 -33.36 46.06 -41.62
CA LYS A 657 -32.97 46.28 -40.22
C LYS A 657 -34.08 46.93 -39.38
N LYS A 658 -35.13 47.46 -40.00
CA LYS A 658 -36.30 48.06 -39.34
C LYS A 658 -37.59 47.46 -39.88
N VAL A 659 -38.52 47.12 -38.98
CA VAL A 659 -39.85 46.56 -39.34
C VAL A 659 -40.91 47.10 -38.37
N ALA A 660 -42.08 47.47 -38.86
CA ALA A 660 -43.17 47.90 -37.98
C ALA A 660 -43.80 46.69 -37.28
N ALA A 661 -44.32 46.87 -36.06
CA ALA A 661 -45.19 45.87 -35.43
C ALA A 661 -46.40 45.57 -36.34
N GLY A 662 -46.67 44.29 -36.61
CA GLY A 662 -47.62 43.84 -37.64
C GLY A 662 -47.05 43.76 -39.06
N GLY A 663 -45.78 44.13 -39.26
CA GLY A 663 -45.08 44.07 -40.54
C GLY A 663 -44.49 42.68 -40.82
N LYS A 664 -44.15 42.45 -42.08
CA LYS A 664 -43.49 41.22 -42.55
C LYS A 664 -41.98 41.45 -42.71
N LEU A 665 -41.19 40.44 -42.37
CA LEU A 665 -39.73 40.43 -42.49
C LEU A 665 -39.31 39.19 -43.26
N VAL A 666 -38.55 39.35 -44.35
CA VAL A 666 -37.97 38.20 -45.04
C VAL A 666 -36.66 37.85 -44.35
N ILE A 667 -36.55 36.60 -43.93
CA ILE A 667 -35.38 36.02 -43.29
C ILE A 667 -34.73 35.04 -44.27
N ARG A 668 -33.39 35.03 -44.31
CA ARG A 668 -32.62 34.05 -45.08
C ARG A 668 -31.59 33.42 -44.17
N GLY A 669 -31.50 32.10 -44.17
CA GLY A 669 -30.47 31.38 -43.44
C GLY A 669 -29.67 30.46 -44.34
N THR A 670 -28.44 30.17 -43.91
CA THR A 670 -27.48 29.24 -44.53
C THR A 670 -26.73 28.53 -43.42
N GLY A 671 -26.17 27.34 -43.67
CA GLY A 671 -25.39 26.59 -42.67
C GLY A 671 -26.22 25.99 -41.55
N PHE A 672 -27.47 25.60 -41.84
CA PHE A 672 -28.32 24.87 -40.91
C PHE A 672 -28.50 23.42 -41.39
N GLU A 673 -28.92 22.52 -40.51
CA GLU A 673 -29.17 21.12 -40.86
C GLU A 673 -30.22 20.99 -41.99
N PRO A 674 -29.99 20.16 -43.02
CA PRO A 674 -30.93 19.97 -44.12
C PRO A 674 -32.31 19.44 -43.67
N ARG A 675 -33.39 20.04 -44.21
CA ARG A 675 -34.80 19.68 -43.91
C ARG A 675 -35.21 19.78 -42.44
N GLU A 676 -34.44 20.48 -41.62
CA GLU A 676 -34.74 20.70 -40.22
C GLU A 676 -35.79 21.80 -40.04
N LYS A 677 -36.63 21.67 -39.00
CA LYS A 677 -37.60 22.70 -38.62
C LYS A 677 -37.01 23.60 -37.52
N LEU A 678 -36.65 24.80 -37.89
CA LEU A 678 -36.01 25.81 -37.06
C LEU A 678 -37.04 26.71 -36.35
N ALA A 679 -36.81 27.01 -35.08
CA ALA A 679 -37.63 27.95 -34.31
C ALA A 679 -37.15 29.40 -34.53
N VAL A 680 -38.09 30.33 -34.78
CA VAL A 680 -37.76 31.75 -35.05
C VAL A 680 -38.39 32.65 -34.01
N HIS A 681 -37.57 33.48 -33.35
CA HIS A 681 -38.02 34.39 -32.29
C HIS A 681 -37.34 35.76 -32.37
N LEU A 682 -38.01 36.80 -31.85
CA LEU A 682 -37.38 38.08 -31.52
C LEU A 682 -37.09 38.12 -30.01
N GLN A 683 -35.81 38.26 -29.67
CA GLN A 683 -35.35 38.39 -28.31
C GLN A 683 -35.08 39.86 -27.96
N PRO A 684 -35.84 40.48 -27.03
CA PRO A 684 -35.51 41.81 -26.52
C PRO A 684 -34.32 41.73 -25.54
N LYS A 685 -33.66 42.88 -25.29
CA LYS A 685 -32.60 42.99 -24.27
C LYS A 685 -33.07 42.61 -22.86
N LYS A 686 -34.35 42.84 -22.54
CA LYS A 686 -35.00 42.46 -21.27
C LYS A 686 -36.44 42.03 -21.54
N GLY A 687 -36.87 40.91 -20.98
CA GLY A 687 -38.22 40.36 -21.13
C GLY A 687 -38.29 39.10 -21.98
N ALA A 688 -39.51 38.57 -22.13
CA ALA A 688 -39.76 37.30 -22.83
C ALA A 688 -39.55 37.42 -24.34
N ALA A 689 -39.08 36.32 -24.95
CA ALA A 689 -38.96 36.17 -26.39
C ALA A 689 -40.34 36.25 -27.08
N VAL A 690 -40.40 36.87 -28.25
CA VAL A 690 -41.59 36.90 -29.09
C VAL A 690 -41.43 35.85 -30.18
N SER A 691 -42.25 34.79 -30.17
CA SER A 691 -42.23 33.80 -31.24
C SER A 691 -42.75 34.37 -32.55
N LEU A 692 -42.02 34.10 -33.63
CA LEU A 692 -42.39 34.42 -35.00
C LEU A 692 -42.80 33.17 -35.80
N GLY A 693 -42.85 32.00 -35.16
CA GLY A 693 -43.14 30.71 -35.78
C GLY A 693 -41.88 29.88 -36.01
N SER A 694 -41.89 29.10 -37.09
CA SER A 694 -40.79 28.20 -37.47
C SER A 694 -40.59 28.23 -38.98
N VAL A 695 -39.36 28.00 -39.43
CA VAL A 695 -39.01 27.80 -40.83
C VAL A 695 -38.44 26.40 -41.02
N THR A 696 -38.61 25.78 -42.18
CA THR A 696 -37.96 24.51 -42.52
C THR A 696 -36.87 24.77 -43.55
N THR A 697 -35.67 24.22 -43.33
CA THR A 697 -34.56 24.34 -44.27
C THR A 697 -34.78 23.49 -45.52
N ASP A 698 -34.19 23.94 -46.62
CA ASP A 698 -34.08 23.21 -47.86
C ASP A 698 -33.07 22.05 -47.73
N ARG A 699 -32.92 21.27 -48.80
CA ARG A 699 -32.01 20.11 -48.82
C ARG A 699 -30.53 20.46 -48.69
N ASP A 700 -30.18 21.72 -48.91
CA ASP A 700 -28.83 22.26 -48.82
C ASP A 700 -28.60 23.05 -47.52
N GLY A 701 -29.51 22.93 -46.54
CA GLY A 701 -29.38 23.62 -45.26
C GLY A 701 -29.67 25.12 -45.32
N THR A 702 -30.14 25.63 -46.46
CA THR A 702 -30.53 27.03 -46.60
C THR A 702 -32.03 27.22 -46.33
N PHE A 703 -32.47 28.45 -46.09
CA PHE A 703 -33.89 28.77 -46.17
C PHE A 703 -34.12 30.22 -46.58
N ARG A 704 -35.30 30.48 -47.11
CA ARG A 704 -35.82 31.84 -47.26
C ARG A 704 -37.31 31.85 -46.95
N ASP A 705 -37.68 32.59 -45.90
CA ASP A 705 -39.09 32.66 -45.48
C ASP A 705 -39.48 34.09 -45.06
N THR A 706 -40.78 34.33 -44.99
CA THR A 706 -41.38 35.61 -44.57
C THR A 706 -42.09 35.45 -43.25
N VAL A 707 -41.48 35.95 -42.18
CA VAL A 707 -42.06 35.94 -40.84
C VAL A 707 -42.83 37.23 -40.57
N SER A 708 -43.91 37.15 -39.80
CA SER A 708 -44.73 38.32 -39.43
C SER A 708 -44.45 38.71 -37.99
N VAL A 709 -44.04 39.96 -37.76
CA VAL A 709 -43.86 40.49 -36.40
C VAL A 709 -45.25 40.76 -35.81
N PRO A 710 -45.61 40.18 -34.64
CA PRO A 710 -46.92 40.41 -34.03
C PRO A 710 -47.22 41.89 -33.82
N ARG A 711 -48.48 42.32 -34.00
CA ARG A 711 -48.91 43.72 -33.77
C ARG A 711 -48.74 44.16 -32.31
N SER A 712 -48.75 43.21 -31.37
CA SER A 712 -48.53 43.43 -29.94
C SER A 712 -47.05 43.64 -29.57
N THR A 713 -46.12 43.40 -30.51
CA THR A 713 -44.68 43.56 -30.25
C THR A 713 -44.35 45.03 -30.00
N LYS A 714 -43.77 45.34 -28.84
CA LYS A 714 -43.40 46.71 -28.46
C LYS A 714 -42.27 47.22 -29.36
N ALA A 715 -42.30 48.51 -29.69
CA ALA A 715 -41.20 49.14 -30.42
C ALA A 715 -39.91 49.09 -29.59
N GLY A 716 -38.79 48.75 -30.23
CA GLY A 716 -37.51 48.55 -29.56
C GLY A 716 -36.50 47.80 -30.41
N THR A 717 -35.31 47.59 -29.87
CA THR A 717 -34.24 46.77 -30.49
C THR A 717 -34.38 45.33 -30.04
N TYR A 718 -34.39 44.42 -31.01
CA TYR A 718 -34.46 42.98 -30.83
C TYR A 718 -33.32 42.30 -31.56
N THR A 719 -32.98 41.11 -31.08
CA THR A 719 -32.18 40.14 -31.80
C THR A 719 -33.13 39.09 -32.38
N LEU A 720 -33.19 38.96 -33.70
CA LEU A 720 -33.79 37.80 -34.34
C LEU A 720 -32.90 36.59 -34.05
N VAL A 721 -33.48 35.54 -33.50
CA VAL A 721 -32.81 34.27 -33.22
C VAL A 721 -33.51 33.19 -34.04
N VAL A 722 -32.74 32.49 -34.86
CA VAL A 722 -33.18 31.25 -35.54
C VAL A 722 -32.41 30.11 -34.89
N ARG A 723 -33.13 29.12 -34.37
CA ARG A 723 -32.57 28.06 -33.52
C ARG A 723 -32.94 26.67 -34.05
N GLN A 724 -31.96 25.78 -34.06
CA GLN A 724 -32.09 24.34 -34.31
C GLN A 724 -32.60 23.59 -33.08
N ALA A 725 -32.93 22.31 -33.24
CA ALA A 725 -33.42 21.46 -32.17
C ALA A 725 -32.32 21.10 -31.15
N ASP A 726 -31.07 20.94 -31.59
CA ASP A 726 -29.86 20.70 -30.78
C ASP A 726 -29.46 21.90 -29.90
N GLY A 727 -29.95 23.10 -30.23
CA GLY A 727 -29.68 24.33 -29.49
C GLY A 727 -28.85 25.35 -30.26
N ASP A 728 -28.27 25.00 -31.41
CA ASP A 728 -27.50 25.91 -32.25
C ASP A 728 -28.36 27.03 -32.80
N LYS A 729 -27.74 28.20 -32.99
CA LYS A 729 -28.49 29.41 -33.33
C LYS A 729 -27.69 30.41 -34.15
N ALA A 730 -28.34 30.95 -35.18
CA ALA A 730 -27.87 32.14 -35.88
C ALA A 730 -28.69 33.36 -35.45
N THR A 731 -28.07 34.55 -35.44
CA THR A 731 -28.76 35.77 -35.02
C THR A 731 -28.59 36.96 -35.97
N ALA A 732 -29.58 37.83 -36.00
CA ALA A 732 -29.54 39.09 -36.74
C ALA A 732 -30.21 40.23 -35.96
N ALA A 733 -29.67 41.46 -36.04
CA ALA A 733 -30.25 42.61 -35.38
C ALA A 733 -31.49 43.16 -36.12
N VAL A 734 -32.58 43.40 -35.38
CA VAL A 734 -33.85 43.93 -35.91
C VAL A 734 -34.40 45.02 -35.00
N GLN A 735 -34.76 46.18 -35.56
CA GLN A 735 -35.47 47.23 -34.83
C GLN A 735 -36.96 47.21 -35.16
N VAL A 736 -37.80 47.00 -34.15
CA VAL A 736 -39.26 47.06 -34.28
C VAL A 736 -39.74 48.49 -34.07
N THR A 737 -40.52 49.05 -34.99
CA THR A 737 -41.15 50.37 -34.88
C THR A 737 -42.65 50.24 -34.57
N ARG A 738 -43.28 51.33 -34.09
CA ARG A 738 -44.73 51.32 -33.78
C ARG A 738 -45.55 51.04 -35.05
N ALA A 739 -46.65 50.29 -34.90
CA ALA A 739 -47.60 50.05 -35.99
C ALA A 739 -48.16 51.40 -36.51
N PRO A 740 -48.37 51.57 -37.82
CA PRO A 740 -49.00 52.78 -38.37
C PRO A 740 -50.42 52.91 -37.80
N SER A 741 -50.76 54.05 -37.19
CA SER A 741 -52.13 54.36 -36.75
C SER A 741 -52.98 54.68 -37.98
N GLY A 742 -53.96 53.82 -38.30
CA GLY A 742 -54.96 54.12 -39.34
C GLY A 742 -55.80 55.33 -38.95
N GLY A 743 -55.82 56.37 -39.80
CA GLY A 743 -56.65 57.56 -39.62
C GLY A 743 -58.10 57.30 -40.02
N GLY A 744 -59.04 57.70 -39.16
CA GLY A 744 -60.49 57.71 -39.39
C GLY A 744 -61.14 58.83 -38.57
N HIS A 745 -62.02 59.60 -39.24
CA HIS A 745 -62.66 60.86 -38.86
C HIS A 745 -63.40 60.96 -37.51
N GLY A 746 -63.59 62.20 -37.03
CA GLY A 746 -64.76 62.57 -36.23
C GLY A 746 -64.55 63.72 -35.24
N HIS A 747 -64.87 64.95 -35.65
CA HIS A 747 -65.04 66.12 -34.78
C HIS A 747 -66.31 66.01 -33.90
N GLY A 748 -66.28 66.65 -32.72
CA GLY A 748 -67.47 66.99 -31.91
C GLY A 748 -67.22 66.76 -30.41
N ASN A 749 -66.51 67.63 -29.70
CA ASN A 749 -66.93 68.89 -29.07
C ASN A 749 -67.73 68.72 -27.75
N GLY A 750 -67.27 69.46 -26.73
CA GLY A 750 -67.92 69.70 -25.43
C GLY A 750 -67.61 68.63 -24.37
N GLY A 751 -67.14 68.93 -23.16
CA GLY A 751 -67.03 70.18 -22.41
C GLY A 751 -67.27 69.86 -20.93
N GLY A 752 -66.51 70.51 -20.04
CA GLY A 752 -66.76 70.57 -18.59
C GLY A 752 -66.09 69.47 -17.77
N SER A 753 -65.04 69.76 -16.99
CA SER A 753 -65.07 70.44 -15.68
C SER A 753 -65.76 69.60 -14.60
N GLY A 754 -65.01 69.16 -13.58
CA GLY A 754 -65.63 68.66 -12.36
C GLY A 754 -64.71 67.88 -11.43
N ASN A 755 -63.93 68.63 -10.66
CA ASN A 755 -63.15 68.26 -9.49
C ASN A 755 -63.95 67.42 -8.44
N GLY A 756 -63.27 66.61 -7.63
CA GLY A 756 -63.86 66.11 -6.37
C GLY A 756 -63.34 64.75 -5.90
N GLY A 757 -62.49 64.75 -4.87
CA GLY A 757 -61.93 63.54 -4.26
C GLY A 757 -62.88 62.79 -3.33
N GLY A 758 -62.32 61.86 -2.56
CA GLY A 758 -63.01 61.24 -1.43
C GLY A 758 -62.57 59.80 -1.15
N HIS A 759 -62.05 59.60 0.05
CA HIS A 759 -61.61 58.36 0.67
C HIS A 759 -62.65 57.22 0.69
N GLY A 760 -62.17 55.99 0.90
CA GLY A 760 -63.02 54.88 1.36
C GLY A 760 -62.24 53.59 1.62
N HIS A 761 -62.07 53.26 2.90
CA HIS A 761 -61.56 52.00 3.44
C HIS A 761 -62.40 50.77 3.03
N GLY A 762 -61.82 49.57 3.14
CA GLY A 762 -62.60 48.32 3.18
C GLY A 762 -61.76 47.05 3.33
N HIS A 763 -61.82 46.46 4.52
CA HIS A 763 -61.23 45.19 4.96
C HIS A 763 -61.84 43.93 4.31
N GLY A 764 -61.12 42.80 4.46
CA GLY A 764 -61.68 41.44 4.59
C GLY A 764 -60.92 40.40 3.75
N SER A 765 -59.94 39.65 4.27
CA SER A 765 -60.06 38.42 5.09
C SER A 765 -60.78 37.25 4.40
N GLY A 766 -60.11 36.09 4.29
CA GLY A 766 -60.75 34.81 3.98
C GLY A 766 -59.75 33.69 3.73
N ALA A 767 -59.57 32.81 4.71
CA ALA A 767 -58.75 31.59 4.70
C ALA A 767 -59.59 30.33 4.43
N GLY A 768 -58.92 29.18 4.18
CA GLY A 768 -59.46 27.81 4.34
C GLY A 768 -59.18 26.89 3.13
N HIS A 769 -58.25 25.92 3.25
CA HIS A 769 -58.46 24.46 3.49
C HIS A 769 -58.93 23.68 2.23
N GLY A 770 -58.50 22.45 1.88
CA GLY A 770 -57.64 21.37 2.40
C GLY A 770 -57.51 20.33 1.24
N GLY A 771 -56.47 19.50 1.13
CA GLY A 771 -56.32 18.16 1.76
C GLY A 771 -56.44 17.02 0.71
N GLY A 772 -55.57 16.00 0.76
CA GLY A 772 -55.75 14.73 0.02
C GLY A 772 -54.48 13.89 -0.26
N HIS A 773 -54.34 12.75 0.43
CA HIS A 773 -53.30 11.71 0.35
C HIS A 773 -53.39 10.75 -0.86
N GLY A 774 -52.30 10.00 -1.13
CA GLY A 774 -52.30 8.75 -1.90
C GLY A 774 -50.98 7.95 -1.80
N HIS A 775 -51.08 6.67 -1.42
CA HIS A 775 -50.02 5.68 -1.11
C HIS A 775 -49.54 4.81 -2.29
N GLY A 776 -48.38 4.14 -2.12
CA GLY A 776 -47.99 2.86 -2.73
C GLY A 776 -46.47 2.81 -3.04
N GLY A 777 -45.61 1.88 -2.61
CA GLY A 777 -45.76 0.53 -2.04
C GLY A 777 -45.41 -0.56 -3.05
N GLY A 778 -44.18 -1.12 -3.03
CA GLY A 778 -43.81 -2.29 -3.85
C GLY A 778 -42.35 -2.76 -3.68
N CYS A 779 -42.17 -3.99 -3.19
CA CYS A 779 -40.91 -4.72 -2.90
C CYS A 779 -40.23 -5.35 -4.13
N LEU A 780 -38.88 -5.44 -4.09
CA LEU A 780 -37.94 -6.59 -4.30
C LEU A 780 -38.29 -7.76 -5.27
N PRO A 781 -37.31 -8.51 -5.85
CA PRO A 781 -36.11 -9.03 -5.16
C PRO A 781 -34.77 -9.13 -5.93
N ARG A 782 -33.76 -9.52 -5.13
CA ARG A 782 -32.36 -9.89 -5.36
C ARG A 782 -32.12 -10.88 -6.52
N PHE A 783 -30.98 -10.73 -7.19
CA PHE A 783 -29.84 -11.65 -7.11
C PHE A 783 -28.55 -10.85 -6.99
#